data_AF-A0A8H8J7P6-F1
#
_entry.id   AF-A0A8H8J7P6-F1
#
_cell.length_a   1.000
_cell.length_b   1.000
_cell.length_c   1.000
_cell.angle_alpha   90.00
_cell.angle_beta   90.00
_cell.angle_gamma   90.00
#
_symmetry.space_group_name_H-M   'P 1'
#
loop_
_entity.id
_entity.type
_entity.pdbx_description
1 polymer ?
#
loop_
_entity_poly.entity_id
_entity_poly.type
_entity_poly.pdbx_seq_one_letter_code
_entity_poly.pdbx_strand_id
1 'polypeptide(L)'
;MLLSLYLPLLYAATATAQYRAPPTILGQPTQPRVPYTFRPIKIHSTNGSVVNASGIIRPSGSSERSDNITATVLLPGSSIVFDFGTDVGGYPVIDMAPSTVGQNATIRYTVSESFAQLVPAVGDASPLVGFASATQRYELVTNSGAGERWIGRAIQGGQRFMLIEHINGPGKVALRDVGFEAATDTTPLEELPGSFNCSDTFLNDLWALGARTVQLGCANPGAVAPVWQVSGIGTLIESQHLAVHMKSGIWGPVNASLSLYIISGSTFVLNKGGNIYDSSTEFKLVINQVNVTLSRVGGSAITLPPGSLTLGKWHKLQFYAHGDTGNATMSLHVDGFDVGSVPYDDALVTGPFGFTTESGTAIIVKDLLVQDTEGNVLYSNSMTSRSALQDFATGENRYAGCFDGAKRDRVLWAGDFSIYGGTIFYSTANVEAVAGSLLLSVGESSSQGQASSSTYISTIPSEVPSDDWVGTIFYSVTYAISAANAWYEWYQYTGNLGFVRKWWPAIKRDVTYCLSYLNATTGLLETPTYASYNYDYYDGAMPGQSTGTNSLMVWTLRNIALIADTLGEPETAMKYRTAASGIEEAVNKKLYNKTIGGYIVTNEINTGMSQDGNAYAVISGVSAAKNSPTSPQEIIQALRLLDSPYGPLAFSNSTPTLPIVSPYASGYHVWAAFEADMNDAAIDIMRKVWKNQVDSSNPYYTGMTWEFINGTTGEPYRPFASSQAHGWGSAPTWQLSRYVLGVSPATPGYSTWLFAPRTVRLRYANGRVPTPWGTIHASWKTNRSGYTMQVTAPAGTNGTIVIPGGFGNMVKVNGVNPATQNGTLVEGVRWAGAVGDRYYVNVTSNGGAFVVSII
;
A
#
# COMPACT_ATOMS: atom_id res chain seq x y z
N MET A 1 -14.55 5.48 -23.15
CA MET A 1 -16.00 5.22 -23.01
C MET A 1 -16.21 3.71 -23.02
N LEU A 2 -16.21 3.09 -21.82
CA LEU A 2 -16.64 1.73 -21.45
C LEU A 2 -15.91 1.35 -20.14
N LEU A 3 -16.39 1.90 -19.01
CA LEU A 3 -16.03 1.47 -17.65
C LEU A 3 -17.10 2.02 -16.71
N SER A 4 -18.33 1.60 -16.96
CA SER A 4 -19.50 1.97 -16.19
C SER A 4 -20.44 0.77 -16.17
N LEU A 5 -20.82 0.37 -14.96
CA LEU A 5 -21.77 -0.69 -14.58
C LEU A 5 -21.14 -2.04 -14.21
N TYR A 6 -20.62 -2.13 -12.99
CA TYR A 6 -20.79 -3.33 -12.17
C TYR A 6 -21.57 -2.93 -10.91
N LEU A 7 -22.90 -3.08 -10.96
CA LEU A 7 -23.74 -3.19 -9.77
C LEU A 7 -23.63 -4.64 -9.26
N PRO A 8 -23.47 -4.91 -7.96
CA PRO A 8 -23.64 -6.24 -7.41
C PRO A 8 -25.13 -6.45 -7.13
N LEU A 9 -25.88 -6.92 -8.13
CA LEU A 9 -27.24 -7.41 -7.95
C LEU A 9 -27.31 -8.83 -8.48
N LEU A 10 -26.92 -9.81 -7.65
CA LEU A 10 -27.39 -11.22 -7.65
C LEU A 10 -26.50 -12.06 -6.72
N TYR A 11 -26.74 -11.98 -5.41
CA TYR A 11 -26.41 -13.08 -4.49
C TYR A 11 -27.44 -13.10 -3.36
N ALA A 12 -28.58 -13.72 -3.64
CA ALA A 12 -29.47 -14.20 -2.60
C ALA A 12 -29.81 -15.65 -2.95
N ALA A 13 -29.60 -16.54 -1.98
CA ALA A 13 -29.76 -18.00 -1.99
C ALA A 13 -28.62 -18.81 -2.64
N THR A 14 -27.58 -19.10 -1.86
CA THR A 14 -26.82 -20.36 -2.00
C THR A 14 -27.09 -21.25 -0.79
N ALA A 15 -27.33 -22.53 -1.08
CA ALA A 15 -27.61 -23.55 -0.08
C ALA A 15 -26.48 -23.64 0.95
N THR A 16 -26.87 -23.84 2.21
CA THR A 16 -25.98 -24.07 3.35
C THR A 16 -25.19 -25.36 3.18
N ALA A 17 -24.04 -25.32 2.51
CA ALA A 17 -23.05 -26.39 2.60
C ALA A 17 -22.28 -26.22 3.92
N GLN A 18 -22.44 -27.17 4.85
CA GLN A 18 -21.67 -27.22 6.10
C GLN A 18 -20.18 -27.36 5.80
N TYR A 19 -19.39 -26.41 6.27
CA TYR A 19 -17.92 -26.52 6.32
C TYR A 19 -17.53 -27.77 7.10
N ARG A 20 -16.67 -28.62 6.51
CA ARG A 20 -16.03 -29.74 7.20
C ARG A 20 -14.55 -29.40 7.37
N ALA A 21 -14.05 -29.52 8.60
CA ALA A 21 -12.63 -29.35 8.86
C ALA A 21 -11.80 -30.34 8.01
N PRO A 22 -10.66 -29.91 7.46
CA PRO A 22 -9.80 -30.81 6.68
C PRO A 22 -9.32 -31.99 7.54
N PRO A 23 -9.10 -33.18 6.94
CA PRO A 23 -8.63 -34.35 7.69
C PRO A 23 -7.33 -34.07 8.44
N THR A 24 -7.24 -34.52 9.70
CA THR A 24 -6.07 -34.38 10.59
C THR A 24 -4.77 -35.00 10.05
N ILE A 25 -4.85 -35.78 8.96
CA ILE A 25 -3.71 -36.43 8.32
C ILE A 25 -2.75 -35.45 7.60
N LEU A 26 -3.16 -34.19 7.42
CA LEU A 26 -2.37 -33.13 6.77
C LEU A 26 -1.40 -32.40 7.72
N GLY A 27 -1.42 -32.70 9.03
CA GLY A 27 -0.73 -31.90 10.04
C GLY A 27 -1.49 -30.61 10.39
N GLN A 28 -1.24 -30.07 11.58
CA GLN A 28 -1.76 -28.74 11.93
C GLN A 28 -0.96 -27.68 11.16
N PRO A 29 -1.61 -26.74 10.47
CA PRO A 29 -0.92 -25.69 9.75
C PRO A 29 -0.03 -24.87 10.70
N THR A 30 1.21 -24.62 10.30
CA THR A 30 2.07 -23.65 10.99
C THR A 30 1.55 -22.25 10.67
N GLN A 31 0.65 -21.72 11.49
CA GLN A 31 0.35 -20.30 11.48
C GLN A 31 1.44 -19.55 12.25
N PRO A 32 1.87 -18.36 11.80
CA PRO A 32 2.71 -17.48 12.59
C PRO A 32 1.95 -17.21 13.90
N ARG A 33 2.45 -17.72 15.02
CA ARG A 33 1.91 -17.31 16.32
C ARG A 33 2.40 -15.91 16.58
N VAL A 34 1.52 -14.94 16.38
CA VAL A 34 1.79 -13.57 16.75
C VAL A 34 1.39 -13.41 18.21
N PRO A 35 2.31 -13.04 19.12
CA PRO A 35 2.01 -12.92 20.55
C PRO A 35 1.19 -11.68 20.90
N TYR A 36 0.45 -11.10 19.94
CA TYR A 36 -0.38 -9.93 20.16
C TYR A 36 -1.72 -10.06 19.42
N THR A 37 -2.84 -9.86 20.15
CA THR A 37 -4.20 -9.82 19.62
C THR A 37 -4.77 -8.42 19.83
N PHE A 38 -5.17 -7.78 18.73
CA PHE A 38 -6.02 -6.59 18.77
C PHE A 38 -7.42 -6.99 19.23
N ARG A 39 -7.96 -6.29 20.22
CA ARG A 39 -9.26 -6.59 20.84
C ARG A 39 -10.18 -5.38 20.79
N PRO A 40 -11.51 -5.60 20.73
CA PRO A 40 -12.45 -4.51 20.73
C PRO A 40 -12.45 -3.78 22.08
N ILE A 41 -12.53 -2.46 22.02
CA ILE A 41 -12.50 -1.60 23.21
C ILE A 41 -13.90 -1.22 23.69
N LYS A 42 -14.93 -1.43 22.85
CA LYS A 42 -16.33 -1.23 23.22
C LYS A 42 -17.29 -1.99 22.31
N ILE A 43 -18.54 -2.08 22.77
CA ILE A 43 -19.69 -2.51 21.97
C ILE A 43 -20.30 -1.30 21.29
N HIS A 44 -20.47 -1.36 19.97
CA HIS A 44 -21.17 -0.33 19.21
C HIS A 44 -22.69 -0.52 19.30
N SER A 45 -23.17 -1.72 19.02
CA SER A 45 -24.60 -2.05 19.08
C SER A 45 -24.85 -3.55 19.25
N THR A 46 -26.06 -3.90 19.68
CA THR A 46 -26.57 -5.28 19.75
C THR A 46 -27.94 -5.36 19.11
N ASN A 47 -28.27 -6.51 18.51
CA ASN A 47 -29.61 -6.82 18.04
C ASN A 47 -30.06 -8.19 18.59
N GLY A 48 -31.34 -8.33 18.91
CA GLY A 48 -31.86 -9.53 19.56
C GLY A 48 -31.39 -9.68 21.01
N SER A 49 -31.27 -10.92 21.49
CA SER A 49 -30.94 -11.21 22.89
C SER A 49 -29.47 -11.58 23.09
N VAL A 50 -28.68 -10.62 23.57
CA VAL A 50 -27.26 -10.78 23.90
C VAL A 50 -27.07 -10.63 25.42
N VAL A 51 -26.52 -11.65 26.07
CA VAL A 51 -26.23 -11.63 27.52
C VAL A 51 -24.76 -11.28 27.74
N ASN A 52 -24.47 -10.41 28.71
CA ASN A 52 -23.13 -9.92 29.01
C ASN A 52 -22.41 -9.37 27.77
N ALA A 53 -23.06 -8.49 27.00
CA ALA A 53 -22.51 -7.95 25.74
C ALA A 53 -21.05 -7.47 25.88
N SER A 54 -20.74 -6.75 26.95
CA SER A 54 -19.41 -6.21 27.24
C SER A 54 -18.45 -7.19 27.95
N GLY A 55 -18.84 -8.45 28.15
CA GLY A 55 -18.09 -9.43 28.95
C GLY A 55 -16.66 -9.71 28.44
N ILE A 56 -16.46 -9.56 27.12
CA ILE A 56 -15.16 -9.78 26.45
C ILE A 56 -14.41 -8.49 26.09
N ILE A 57 -14.92 -7.31 26.46
CA ILE A 57 -14.24 -6.04 26.18
C ILE A 57 -13.03 -5.88 27.10
N ARG A 58 -11.85 -5.68 26.51
CA ARG A 58 -10.57 -5.53 27.22
C ARG A 58 -9.47 -4.95 26.34
N PRO A 59 -8.37 -4.47 26.92
CA PRO A 59 -7.23 -4.00 26.15
C PRO A 59 -6.64 -5.09 25.23
N SER A 60 -6.15 -4.65 24.08
CA SER A 60 -5.27 -5.44 23.22
C SER A 60 -3.99 -5.84 23.99
N GLY A 61 -3.38 -6.97 23.62
CA GLY A 61 -2.23 -7.50 24.34
C GLY A 61 -1.95 -8.94 23.96
N SER A 62 -1.38 -9.72 24.88
CA SER A 62 -1.00 -11.13 24.64
C SER A 62 -2.11 -11.94 23.95
N SER A 63 -1.70 -12.76 22.97
CA SER A 63 -2.57 -13.73 22.29
C SER A 63 -2.87 -14.98 23.13
N GLU A 64 -2.29 -15.09 24.33
CA GLU A 64 -2.59 -16.21 25.23
C GLU A 64 -4.09 -16.26 25.59
N ARG A 65 -4.61 -17.50 25.62
CA ARG A 65 -5.99 -17.76 26.05
C ARG A 65 -6.08 -17.50 27.55
N SER A 66 -7.09 -16.76 27.96
CA SER A 66 -7.39 -16.51 29.37
C SER A 66 -8.69 -17.22 29.74
N ASP A 67 -8.64 -18.10 30.72
CA ASP A 67 -9.79 -18.91 31.14
C ASP A 67 -10.73 -18.19 32.13
N ASN A 68 -10.30 -17.05 32.69
CA ASN A 68 -11.06 -16.25 33.66
C ASN A 68 -11.81 -15.06 33.03
N ILE A 69 -12.60 -15.29 31.97
CA ILE A 69 -13.36 -14.23 31.29
C ILE A 69 -14.86 -14.53 31.34
N THR A 70 -15.66 -13.50 31.64
CA THR A 70 -17.12 -13.59 31.52
C THR A 70 -17.50 -13.58 30.05
N ALA A 71 -18.03 -14.69 29.55
CA ALA A 71 -18.37 -14.81 28.14
C ALA A 71 -19.52 -13.88 27.72
N THR A 72 -19.42 -13.30 26.53
CA THR A 72 -20.53 -12.66 25.82
C THR A 72 -21.36 -13.74 25.14
N VAL A 73 -22.66 -13.80 25.40
CA VAL A 73 -23.52 -14.91 24.95
C VAL A 73 -24.57 -14.42 23.95
N LEU A 74 -24.53 -14.97 22.75
CA LEU A 74 -25.50 -14.74 21.68
C LEU A 74 -26.54 -15.86 21.67
N LEU A 75 -27.81 -15.50 21.76
CA LEU A 75 -28.93 -16.41 21.51
C LEU A 75 -29.22 -16.53 19.99
N PRO A 76 -29.97 -17.56 19.56
CA PRO A 76 -30.34 -17.71 18.15
C PRO A 76 -30.95 -16.43 17.55
N GLY A 77 -30.43 -16.00 16.39
CA GLY A 77 -30.89 -14.80 15.68
C GLY A 77 -30.42 -13.46 16.27
N SER A 78 -29.55 -13.48 17.30
CA SER A 78 -28.93 -12.25 17.84
C SER A 78 -27.64 -11.87 17.11
N SER A 79 -27.25 -10.60 17.23
CA SER A 79 -25.99 -10.09 16.73
C SER A 79 -25.39 -9.00 17.61
N ILE A 80 -24.10 -8.78 17.44
CA ILE A 80 -23.32 -7.78 18.17
C ILE A 80 -22.29 -7.13 17.25
N VAL A 81 -22.13 -5.80 17.36
CA VAL A 81 -21.11 -5.04 16.64
C VAL A 81 -20.05 -4.57 17.64
N PHE A 82 -18.81 -4.98 17.40
CA PHE A 82 -17.63 -4.58 18.15
C PHE A 82 -16.93 -3.40 17.46
N ASP A 83 -16.42 -2.45 18.25
CA ASP A 83 -15.62 -1.31 17.78
C ASP A 83 -14.22 -1.36 18.42
N PHE A 84 -13.19 -1.40 17.58
CA PHE A 84 -11.78 -1.43 17.96
C PHE A 84 -11.20 -0.03 18.23
N GLY A 85 -11.96 1.03 17.97
CA GLY A 85 -11.60 2.44 18.16
C GLY A 85 -10.89 3.03 16.95
N THR A 86 -10.00 2.26 16.34
CA THR A 86 -9.31 2.55 15.07
C THR A 86 -9.22 1.28 14.23
N ASP A 87 -8.80 1.41 12.98
CA ASP A 87 -8.46 0.26 12.17
C ASP A 87 -7.34 -0.56 12.81
N VAL A 88 -7.51 -1.87 12.76
CA VAL A 88 -6.55 -2.89 13.16
C VAL A 88 -6.51 -3.96 12.07
N GLY A 89 -5.50 -4.82 12.10
CA GLY A 89 -5.34 -5.85 11.09
C GLY A 89 -4.63 -7.11 11.53
N GLY A 90 -4.93 -8.21 10.84
CA GLY A 90 -4.33 -9.51 11.12
C GLY A 90 -5.26 -10.69 10.93
N TYR A 91 -4.94 -11.80 11.58
CA TYR A 91 -5.69 -13.05 11.49
C TYR A 91 -6.89 -13.00 12.44
N PRO A 92 -8.14 -13.14 11.96
CA PRO A 92 -9.31 -13.02 12.82
C PRO A 92 -9.33 -14.14 13.87
N VAL A 93 -9.66 -13.78 15.10
CA VAL A 93 -9.74 -14.68 16.26
C VAL A 93 -11.16 -14.73 16.77
N ILE A 94 -11.68 -15.94 16.98
CA ILE A 94 -12.92 -16.18 17.71
C ILE A 94 -12.67 -17.32 18.71
N ASP A 95 -12.65 -17.00 19.99
CA ASP A 95 -12.56 -17.99 21.07
C ASP A 95 -13.93 -18.28 21.66
N MET A 96 -14.41 -19.52 21.50
CA MET A 96 -15.71 -19.96 21.99
C MET A 96 -15.57 -20.74 23.30
N ALA A 97 -16.52 -20.56 24.23
CA ALA A 97 -16.59 -21.38 25.43
C ALA A 97 -17.14 -22.78 25.13
N PRO A 98 -16.71 -23.83 25.85
CA PRO A 98 -17.31 -25.15 25.75
C PRO A 98 -18.81 -25.09 26.04
N SER A 99 -19.62 -25.83 25.27
CA SER A 99 -21.06 -25.95 25.52
C SER A 99 -21.58 -27.32 25.13
N THR A 100 -22.33 -27.95 26.04
CA THR A 100 -23.12 -29.14 25.76
C THR A 100 -24.46 -28.82 25.08
N VAL A 101 -24.89 -27.56 25.14
CA VAL A 101 -26.14 -27.05 24.55
C VAL A 101 -25.77 -26.08 23.44
N GLY A 102 -25.84 -26.54 22.19
CA GLY A 102 -25.50 -25.72 21.02
C GLY A 102 -24.32 -26.18 20.16
N GLN A 103 -24.04 -27.48 20.16
CA GLN A 103 -23.25 -28.10 19.10
C GLN A 103 -23.87 -27.76 17.74
N ASN A 104 -23.04 -27.43 16.75
CA ASN A 104 -23.44 -27.07 15.38
C ASN A 104 -24.15 -25.71 15.24
N ALA A 105 -24.01 -24.79 16.20
CA ALA A 105 -24.34 -23.39 15.96
C ALA A 105 -23.35 -22.79 14.95
N THR A 106 -23.84 -21.99 14.00
CA THR A 106 -22.99 -21.26 13.05
C THR A 106 -23.13 -19.78 13.31
N ILE A 107 -21.98 -19.13 13.50
CA ILE A 107 -21.88 -17.68 13.49
C ILE A 107 -21.29 -17.20 12.16
N ARG A 108 -21.60 -15.96 11.80
CA ARG A 108 -20.92 -15.22 10.76
C ARG A 108 -20.25 -14.02 11.40
N TYR A 109 -18.96 -13.82 11.13
CA TYR A 109 -18.37 -12.50 11.36
C TYR A 109 -18.37 -11.70 10.06
N THR A 110 -18.47 -10.37 10.14
CA THR A 110 -18.39 -9.44 9.02
C THR A 110 -17.62 -8.21 9.47
N VAL A 111 -16.71 -7.69 8.66
CA VAL A 111 -15.78 -6.61 9.02
C VAL A 111 -15.88 -5.41 8.09
N SER A 112 -15.52 -4.24 8.61
CA SER A 112 -15.35 -3.02 7.83
C SER A 112 -14.38 -2.02 8.47
N GLU A 113 -13.76 -1.19 7.65
CA GLU A 113 -12.98 -0.01 8.07
C GLU A 113 -13.87 1.02 8.77
N SER A 114 -15.06 1.29 8.23
CA SER A 114 -16.01 2.24 8.83
C SER A 114 -17.37 1.64 9.15
N PHE A 115 -18.07 2.21 10.12
CA PHE A 115 -19.41 1.75 10.48
C PHE A 115 -20.42 2.00 9.35
N ALA A 116 -20.28 3.12 8.64
CA ALA A 116 -21.13 3.48 7.50
C ALA A 116 -21.12 2.42 6.37
N GLN A 117 -20.11 1.56 6.35
CA GLN A 117 -19.94 0.51 5.33
C GLN A 117 -20.08 -0.90 5.88
N LEU A 118 -20.47 -1.06 7.15
CA LEU A 118 -20.66 -2.39 7.74
C LEU A 118 -21.97 -3.00 7.22
N VAL A 119 -21.91 -3.65 6.05
CA VAL A 119 -23.06 -4.33 5.45
C VAL A 119 -23.04 -5.81 5.87
N PRO A 120 -24.05 -6.33 6.58
CA PRO A 120 -24.08 -7.74 6.99
C PRO A 120 -23.90 -8.71 5.81
N ALA A 121 -23.09 -9.76 5.99
CA ALA A 121 -22.75 -10.74 4.96
C ALA A 121 -21.96 -10.22 3.74
N VAL A 122 -21.54 -8.96 3.76
CA VAL A 122 -20.82 -8.32 2.65
C VAL A 122 -19.56 -7.61 3.15
N GLY A 123 -19.66 -6.93 4.29
CA GLY A 123 -18.64 -6.01 4.80
C GLY A 123 -18.55 -4.74 3.95
N ASP A 124 -17.38 -4.13 3.94
CA ASP A 124 -17.05 -2.96 3.12
C ASP A 124 -16.51 -3.31 1.72
N ALA A 125 -17.01 -4.43 1.16
CA ALA A 125 -16.71 -5.02 -0.14
C ALA A 125 -15.27 -5.55 -0.34
N SER A 126 -15.11 -6.38 -1.37
CA SER A 126 -13.97 -7.29 -1.57
C SER A 126 -12.64 -6.54 -1.68
N PRO A 127 -11.55 -7.05 -1.08
CA PRO A 127 -10.22 -6.67 -1.51
C PRO A 127 -10.06 -7.10 -2.98
N LEU A 128 -9.69 -6.15 -3.83
CA LEU A 128 -9.08 -6.48 -5.11
C LEU A 128 -7.71 -7.13 -4.83
N VAL A 129 -7.21 -7.80 -5.86
CA VAL A 129 -6.20 -8.88 -5.87
C VAL A 129 -4.99 -8.64 -4.95
N GLY A 130 -4.89 -9.45 -3.89
CA GLY A 130 -3.77 -9.46 -2.95
C GLY A 130 -3.54 -10.82 -2.33
N PHE A 131 -2.36 -11.42 -2.54
CA PHE A 131 -2.03 -12.71 -1.93
C PHE A 131 -1.90 -12.61 -0.41
N ALA A 132 -2.39 -13.67 0.26
CA ALA A 132 -2.52 -13.85 1.72
C ALA A 132 -3.55 -12.97 2.45
N SER A 133 -4.45 -12.37 1.69
CA SER A 133 -5.58 -11.60 2.21
C SER A 133 -6.87 -12.38 2.06
N ALA A 134 -7.81 -12.21 2.98
CA ALA A 134 -9.12 -12.85 2.88
C ALA A 134 -9.84 -12.36 1.61
N THR A 135 -10.45 -13.27 0.86
CA THR A 135 -11.26 -12.92 -0.33
C THR A 135 -12.54 -12.20 0.03
N GLN A 136 -13.04 -12.45 1.24
CA GLN A 136 -14.30 -11.94 1.73
C GLN A 136 -14.08 -11.15 3.01
N ARG A 137 -14.90 -10.12 3.20
CA ARG A 137 -14.98 -9.34 4.43
C ARG A 137 -15.95 -9.96 5.43
N TYR A 138 -16.20 -11.26 5.30
CA TYR A 138 -17.00 -12.08 6.19
C TYR A 138 -16.57 -13.55 6.08
N GLU A 139 -16.73 -14.33 7.15
CA GLU A 139 -16.63 -15.79 7.08
C GLU A 139 -17.62 -16.45 8.04
N LEU A 140 -17.89 -17.74 7.79
CA LEU A 140 -18.74 -18.57 8.63
C LEU A 140 -17.89 -19.41 9.58
N VAL A 141 -18.21 -19.37 10.87
CA VAL A 141 -17.51 -20.15 11.90
C VAL A 141 -18.53 -21.06 12.60
N THR A 142 -18.23 -22.36 12.62
CA THR A 142 -19.12 -23.35 13.25
C THR A 142 -18.59 -23.71 14.64
N ASN A 143 -19.47 -23.66 15.63
CA ASN A 143 -19.18 -24.08 16.98
C ASN A 143 -19.29 -25.61 17.10
N SER A 144 -18.16 -26.29 17.27
CA SER A 144 -18.13 -27.74 17.53
C SER A 144 -18.67 -28.12 18.92
N GLY A 145 -18.79 -27.16 19.84
CA GLY A 145 -19.18 -27.36 21.24
C GLY A 145 -18.03 -27.74 22.17
N ALA A 146 -16.83 -28.03 21.66
CA ALA A 146 -15.66 -28.44 22.47
C ALA A 146 -14.94 -27.27 23.16
N GLY A 147 -15.29 -26.03 22.85
CA GLY A 147 -14.59 -24.83 23.32
C GLY A 147 -13.29 -24.63 22.55
N GLU A 148 -13.44 -24.21 21.30
CA GLU A 148 -12.34 -24.01 20.36
C GLU A 148 -11.98 -22.52 20.22
N ARG A 149 -10.69 -22.25 20.08
CA ARG A 149 -10.17 -20.98 19.58
C ARG A 149 -9.97 -21.12 18.08
N TRP A 150 -10.84 -20.49 17.31
CA TRP A 150 -10.74 -20.43 15.86
C TRP A 150 -9.87 -19.24 15.45
N ILE A 151 -8.91 -19.48 14.57
CA ILE A 151 -8.06 -18.46 13.95
C ILE A 151 -8.21 -18.58 12.44
N GLY A 152 -8.58 -17.48 11.78
CA GLY A 152 -8.69 -17.44 10.33
C GLY A 152 -7.36 -17.69 9.65
N ARG A 153 -7.41 -18.23 8.43
CA ARG A 153 -6.19 -18.58 7.66
C ARG A 153 -5.68 -17.44 6.79
N ALA A 154 -6.55 -16.52 6.42
CA ALA A 154 -6.23 -15.35 5.63
C ALA A 154 -6.24 -14.09 6.48
N ILE A 155 -5.40 -13.13 6.13
CA ILE A 155 -5.35 -11.85 6.82
C ILE A 155 -6.60 -11.05 6.48
N GLN A 156 -7.33 -10.62 7.51
CA GLN A 156 -8.25 -9.50 7.39
C GLN A 156 -7.41 -8.24 7.59
N GLY A 157 -7.25 -7.48 6.51
CA GLY A 157 -6.40 -6.30 6.38
C GLY A 157 -6.72 -5.18 7.37
N GLY A 158 -7.15 -4.01 6.91
CA GLY A 158 -7.62 -2.92 7.78
C GLY A 158 -9.10 -3.07 8.12
N GLN A 159 -9.45 -3.06 9.40
CA GLN A 159 -10.84 -2.97 9.88
C GLN A 159 -10.92 -2.38 11.29
N ARG A 160 -11.96 -1.58 11.54
CA ARG A 160 -12.31 -1.06 12.87
C ARG A 160 -13.52 -1.73 13.47
N PHE A 161 -14.43 -2.24 12.64
CA PHE A 161 -15.68 -2.84 13.10
C PHE A 161 -15.76 -4.32 12.78
N MET A 162 -16.30 -5.10 13.72
CA MET A 162 -16.65 -6.50 13.52
C MET A 162 -18.08 -6.76 13.99
N LEU A 163 -18.95 -7.13 13.06
CA LEU A 163 -20.27 -7.68 13.32
C LEU A 163 -20.16 -9.19 13.52
N ILE A 164 -20.71 -9.74 14.60
CA ILE A 164 -20.91 -11.19 14.78
C ILE A 164 -22.40 -11.48 14.85
N GLU A 165 -22.87 -12.39 14.00
CA GLU A 165 -24.27 -12.82 13.90
C GLU A 165 -24.40 -14.31 14.22
N HIS A 166 -25.38 -14.67 15.05
CA HIS A 166 -25.79 -16.05 15.21
C HIS A 166 -26.79 -16.46 14.11
N ILE A 167 -26.29 -17.04 13.02
CA ILE A 167 -27.09 -17.23 11.80
C ILE A 167 -27.81 -18.58 11.71
N ASN A 168 -27.35 -19.62 12.43
CA ASN A 168 -27.98 -20.94 12.36
C ASN A 168 -27.74 -21.78 13.63
N GLY A 169 -28.64 -22.71 13.91
CA GLY A 169 -28.60 -23.65 15.03
C GLY A 169 -29.45 -23.21 16.24
N PRO A 170 -29.92 -24.17 17.07
CA PRO A 170 -30.76 -23.86 18.24
C PRO A 170 -29.94 -23.48 19.50
N GLY A 171 -28.62 -23.62 19.43
CA GLY A 171 -27.70 -23.36 20.53
C GLY A 171 -27.50 -21.89 20.85
N LYS A 172 -27.03 -21.60 22.07
CA LYS A 172 -26.40 -20.30 22.35
C LYS A 172 -24.91 -20.38 22.00
N VAL A 173 -24.33 -19.27 21.56
CA VAL A 173 -22.89 -19.14 21.32
C VAL A 173 -22.30 -18.24 22.39
N ALA A 174 -21.34 -18.76 23.15
CA ALA A 174 -20.63 -18.04 24.21
C ALA A 174 -19.22 -17.70 23.73
N LEU A 175 -18.94 -16.42 23.54
CA LEU A 175 -17.65 -15.88 23.11
C LEU A 175 -16.82 -15.51 24.34
N ARG A 176 -15.56 -15.93 24.39
CA ARG A 176 -14.57 -15.55 25.42
C ARG A 176 -13.53 -14.56 24.90
N ASP A 177 -13.27 -14.55 23.60
CA ASP A 177 -12.38 -13.60 22.95
C ASP A 177 -12.80 -13.40 21.50
N VAL A 178 -12.65 -12.17 21.00
CA VAL A 178 -12.75 -11.84 19.58
C VAL A 178 -11.68 -10.81 19.25
N GLY A 179 -11.10 -10.87 18.06
CA GLY A 179 -10.02 -9.96 17.72
C GLY A 179 -9.29 -10.29 16.44
N PHE A 180 -8.07 -9.77 16.32
CA PHE A 180 -7.14 -10.08 15.24
C PHE A 180 -5.74 -10.32 15.79
N GLU A 181 -5.12 -11.47 15.52
CA GLU A 181 -3.69 -11.68 15.81
C GLU A 181 -2.87 -10.86 14.80
N ALA A 182 -2.06 -9.93 15.31
CA ALA A 182 -1.49 -8.85 14.51
C ALA A 182 -0.53 -9.36 13.41
N ALA A 183 -0.79 -9.04 12.14
CA ALA A 183 0.16 -9.33 11.06
C ALA A 183 1.13 -8.16 10.77
N THR A 184 1.18 -7.18 11.67
CA THR A 184 1.85 -5.89 11.50
C THR A 184 2.54 -5.49 12.80
N ASP A 185 3.33 -4.41 12.78
CA ASP A 185 3.89 -3.83 13.99
C ASP A 185 2.77 -3.37 14.95
N THR A 186 2.99 -3.60 16.25
CA THR A 186 2.04 -3.34 17.34
C THR A 186 2.56 -2.31 18.35
N THR A 187 3.72 -1.71 18.08
CA THR A 187 4.33 -0.68 18.93
C THR A 187 3.33 0.46 19.19
N PRO A 188 3.07 0.83 20.46
CA PRO A 188 2.25 2.00 20.78
C PRO A 188 2.78 3.28 20.12
N LEU A 189 1.89 4.23 19.78
CA LEU A 189 2.28 5.45 19.06
C LEU A 189 3.31 6.29 19.82
N GLU A 190 3.14 6.38 21.13
CA GLU A 190 4.02 7.07 22.06
C GLU A 190 5.41 6.43 22.18
N GLU A 191 5.52 5.15 21.82
CA GLU A 191 6.74 4.34 21.83
C GLU A 191 7.40 4.23 20.44
N LEU A 192 6.77 4.74 19.38
CA LEU A 192 7.37 4.72 18.05
C LEU A 192 8.76 5.41 18.03
N PRO A 193 9.70 4.96 17.19
CA PRO A 193 11.02 5.58 17.12
C PRO A 193 10.99 7.10 16.87
N GLY A 194 10.08 7.55 16.01
CA GLY A 194 9.80 8.97 15.76
C GLY A 194 8.59 9.50 16.51
N SER A 195 8.57 10.81 16.78
CA SER A 195 7.42 11.49 17.40
C SER A 195 7.35 12.96 17.01
N PHE A 196 6.15 13.52 17.04
CA PHE A 196 5.88 14.93 16.86
C PHE A 196 4.74 15.37 17.79
N ASN A 197 4.89 16.53 18.41
CA ASN A 197 3.89 17.15 19.25
C ASN A 197 4.04 18.67 19.20
N CYS A 198 2.94 19.39 19.01
CA CYS A 198 2.90 20.83 18.93
C CYS A 198 1.73 21.42 19.71
N SER A 199 1.61 22.75 19.69
CA SER A 199 0.55 23.46 20.40
C SER A 199 -0.84 23.36 19.75
N ASP A 200 -0.96 22.68 18.62
CA ASP A 200 -2.21 22.46 17.89
C ASP A 200 -2.54 20.97 17.86
N THR A 201 -3.65 20.60 18.51
CA THR A 201 -4.07 19.20 18.62
C THR A 201 -4.43 18.59 17.27
N PHE A 202 -4.99 19.37 16.34
CA PHE A 202 -5.31 18.88 14.98
C PHE A 202 -4.06 18.37 14.27
N LEU A 203 -2.95 19.10 14.36
CA LEU A 203 -1.70 18.70 13.71
C LEU A 203 -1.04 17.49 14.42
N ASN A 204 -1.24 17.35 15.73
CA ASN A 204 -0.80 16.18 16.48
C ASN A 204 -1.57 14.93 16.05
N ASP A 205 -2.90 15.04 15.96
CA ASP A 205 -3.78 13.95 15.53
C ASP A 205 -3.49 13.57 14.07
N LEU A 206 -3.26 14.57 13.20
CA LEU A 206 -2.89 14.35 11.80
C LEU A 206 -1.54 13.63 11.65
N TRP A 207 -0.54 14.00 12.47
CA TRP A 207 0.74 13.29 12.48
C TRP A 207 0.57 11.83 12.92
N ALA A 208 -0.20 11.59 13.98
CA ALA A 208 -0.49 10.26 14.49
C ALA A 208 -1.23 9.39 13.46
N LEU A 209 -2.16 9.99 12.71
CA LEU A 209 -2.96 9.34 11.68
C LEU A 209 -2.08 8.68 10.60
N GLY A 210 -1.12 9.42 10.04
CA GLY A 210 -0.23 8.88 9.02
C GLY A 210 0.78 7.87 9.58
N ALA A 211 1.29 8.09 10.80
CA ALA A 211 2.15 7.12 11.49
C ALA A 211 1.44 5.77 11.71
N ARG A 212 0.17 5.79 12.15
CA ARG A 212 -0.65 4.57 12.26
C ARG A 212 -0.90 3.90 10.93
N THR A 213 -1.16 4.70 9.89
CA THR A 213 -1.49 4.15 8.57
C THR A 213 -0.34 3.33 8.00
N VAL A 214 0.89 3.83 8.06
CA VAL A 214 2.05 3.05 7.58
C VAL A 214 2.39 1.89 8.52
N GLN A 215 2.13 2.01 9.82
CA GLN A 215 2.32 0.90 10.75
C GLN A 215 1.42 -0.30 10.40
N LEU A 216 0.14 -0.04 10.07
CA LEU A 216 -0.81 -1.05 9.64
C LEU A 216 -0.57 -1.50 8.18
N GLY A 217 -0.06 -0.60 7.34
CA GLY A 217 0.22 -0.85 5.93
C GLY A 217 1.50 -1.64 5.64
N CYS A 218 2.34 -1.93 6.64
CA CYS A 218 3.61 -2.63 6.44
C CYS A 218 3.68 -3.98 7.16
N ALA A 219 4.33 -4.95 6.52
CA ALA A 219 4.58 -6.28 7.05
C ALA A 219 6.08 -6.53 7.22
N ASN A 220 6.46 -7.13 8.36
CA ASN A 220 7.82 -7.62 8.61
C ASN A 220 8.03 -8.99 7.93
N PRO A 221 9.28 -9.46 7.75
CA PRO A 221 9.54 -10.77 7.16
C PRO A 221 8.83 -11.89 7.95
N GLY A 222 8.16 -12.79 7.26
CA GLY A 222 7.39 -13.90 7.86
C GLY A 222 6.08 -13.51 8.55
N ALA A 223 5.68 -12.23 8.50
CA ALA A 223 4.38 -11.79 9.03
C ALA A 223 3.20 -12.32 8.21
N VAL A 224 3.43 -12.61 6.93
CA VAL A 224 2.47 -13.22 6.01
C VAL A 224 2.68 -14.74 6.00
N ALA A 225 1.67 -15.50 6.42
CA ALA A 225 1.67 -16.96 6.35
C ALA A 225 1.46 -17.48 4.93
N PRO A 226 1.91 -18.72 4.61
CA PRO A 226 1.53 -19.38 3.37
C PRO A 226 0.02 -19.52 3.25
N VAL A 227 -0.50 -19.12 2.09
CA VAL A 227 -1.93 -19.23 1.75
C VAL A 227 -2.28 -20.66 1.35
N TRP A 228 -1.34 -21.32 0.69
CA TRP A 228 -1.40 -22.72 0.32
C TRP A 228 -0.60 -23.56 1.32
N GLN A 229 -1.04 -24.79 1.59
CA GLN A 229 -0.35 -25.69 2.50
C GLN A 229 0.21 -26.88 1.75
N VAL A 230 1.52 -27.02 1.74
CA VAL A 230 2.18 -28.10 0.99
C VAL A 230 2.49 -29.28 1.90
N SER A 231 2.20 -30.48 1.41
CA SER A 231 2.47 -31.75 2.09
C SER A 231 2.98 -32.80 1.11
N GLY A 232 3.40 -33.97 1.63
CA GLY A 232 3.81 -35.10 0.79
C GLY A 232 2.69 -35.69 -0.07
N ILE A 233 1.41 -35.40 0.22
CA ILE A 233 0.27 -35.87 -0.58
C ILE A 233 -0.24 -34.84 -1.60
N GLY A 234 0.29 -33.61 -1.56
CA GLY A 234 -0.08 -32.50 -2.45
C GLY A 234 -0.23 -31.17 -1.70
N THR A 235 -0.62 -30.13 -2.45
CA THR A 235 -0.89 -28.79 -1.93
C THR A 235 -2.38 -28.62 -1.64
N LEU A 236 -2.72 -28.40 -0.38
CA LEU A 236 -4.06 -28.00 0.05
C LEU A 236 -4.30 -26.53 -0.33
N ILE A 237 -5.41 -26.31 -1.02
CA ILE A 237 -5.92 -25.01 -1.43
C ILE A 237 -7.34 -24.89 -0.91
N GLU A 238 -7.62 -23.81 -0.19
CA GLU A 238 -8.96 -23.48 0.31
C GLU A 238 -9.42 -22.17 -0.32
N SER A 239 -10.62 -21.70 0.03
CA SER A 239 -11.18 -20.48 -0.55
C SER A 239 -10.26 -19.28 -0.36
N GLN A 240 -9.64 -18.85 -1.45
CA GLN A 240 -8.57 -17.85 -1.49
C GLN A 240 -8.60 -17.10 -2.82
N HIS A 241 -7.86 -16.01 -2.93
CA HIS A 241 -7.71 -15.27 -4.19
C HIS A 241 -7.09 -16.15 -5.27
N LEU A 242 -7.38 -15.85 -6.54
CA LEU A 242 -6.77 -16.52 -7.68
C LEU A 242 -5.25 -16.45 -7.60
N ALA A 243 -4.57 -17.60 -7.51
CA ALA A 243 -3.11 -17.67 -7.56
C ALA A 243 -2.61 -18.00 -8.96
N VAL A 244 -1.73 -17.16 -9.50
CA VAL A 244 -1.16 -17.31 -10.83
C VAL A 244 0.34 -17.58 -10.78
N HIS A 245 0.83 -18.35 -11.74
CA HIS A 245 2.26 -18.56 -11.91
C HIS A 245 2.91 -17.24 -12.36
N MET A 246 3.84 -16.72 -11.56
CA MET A 246 4.37 -15.35 -11.74
C MET A 246 5.14 -15.16 -13.06
N LYS A 247 5.59 -16.23 -13.70
CA LYS A 247 6.30 -16.22 -14.98
C LYS A 247 5.49 -16.83 -16.15
N SER A 248 4.16 -16.68 -16.10
CA SER A 248 3.25 -17.17 -17.15
C SER A 248 2.62 -16.06 -17.99
N GLY A 249 3.09 -14.81 -17.87
CA GLY A 249 2.42 -13.64 -18.45
C GLY A 249 2.30 -13.65 -19.97
N ILE A 250 3.17 -14.39 -20.66
CA ILE A 250 3.22 -14.49 -22.13
C ILE A 250 2.88 -15.88 -22.66
N TRP A 251 2.43 -16.80 -21.80
CA TRP A 251 2.09 -18.15 -22.26
C TRP A 251 0.89 -18.08 -23.21
N GLY A 252 1.07 -18.59 -24.43
CA GLY A 252 0.01 -18.71 -25.43
C GLY A 252 -0.96 -19.85 -25.11
N PRO A 253 -1.51 -20.54 -26.13
CA PRO A 253 -2.24 -21.78 -25.96
C PRO A 253 -1.43 -22.85 -25.20
N VAL A 254 -2.09 -23.60 -24.31
CA VAL A 254 -1.41 -24.60 -23.45
C VAL A 254 -2.21 -25.90 -23.30
N ASN A 255 -1.46 -26.97 -23.03
CA ASN A 255 -1.93 -28.23 -22.48
C ASN A 255 -1.52 -28.29 -21.00
N ALA A 256 -2.47 -28.23 -20.08
CA ALA A 256 -2.20 -28.35 -18.64
C ALA A 256 -2.78 -29.65 -18.08
N SER A 257 -2.08 -30.31 -17.18
CA SER A 257 -2.60 -31.48 -16.46
C SER A 257 -2.23 -31.42 -14.98
N LEU A 258 -3.13 -31.93 -14.14
CA LEU A 258 -2.94 -32.04 -12.69
C LEU A 258 -3.79 -33.17 -12.11
N SER A 259 -3.41 -33.65 -10.93
CA SER A 259 -4.24 -34.51 -10.09
C SER A 259 -4.99 -33.65 -9.06
N LEU A 260 -6.32 -33.78 -9.00
CA LEU A 260 -7.19 -33.05 -8.09
C LEU A 260 -7.87 -34.01 -7.10
N TYR A 261 -7.86 -33.66 -5.82
CA TYR A 261 -8.66 -34.31 -4.78
C TYR A 261 -9.59 -33.29 -4.14
N ILE A 262 -10.89 -33.53 -4.18
CA ILE A 262 -11.87 -32.59 -3.60
C ILE A 262 -12.23 -33.03 -2.19
N ILE A 263 -11.92 -32.19 -1.20
CA ILE A 263 -12.22 -32.45 0.22
C ILE A 263 -13.65 -32.02 0.55
N SER A 264 -13.99 -30.79 0.21
CA SER A 264 -15.29 -30.17 0.51
C SER A 264 -15.59 -29.01 -0.43
N GLY A 265 -16.85 -28.57 -0.46
CA GLY A 265 -17.36 -27.54 -1.37
C GLY A 265 -17.58 -28.04 -2.79
N SER A 266 -17.74 -27.10 -3.71
CA SER A 266 -18.24 -27.38 -5.06
C SER A 266 -17.41 -26.77 -6.18
N THR A 267 -16.58 -25.74 -5.95
CA THR A 267 -16.03 -24.97 -7.07
C THR A 267 -14.51 -24.94 -7.10
N PHE A 268 -13.92 -25.53 -8.14
CA PHE A 268 -12.53 -25.29 -8.55
C PHE A 268 -12.51 -24.27 -9.67
N VAL A 269 -11.58 -23.30 -9.61
CA VAL A 269 -11.44 -22.24 -10.61
C VAL A 269 -10.06 -22.34 -11.23
N LEU A 270 -10.00 -22.39 -12.56
CA LEU A 270 -8.76 -22.31 -13.34
C LEU A 270 -8.76 -20.99 -14.12
N ASN A 271 -7.66 -20.25 -14.07
CA ASN A 271 -7.44 -19.11 -14.95
C ASN A 271 -6.43 -19.48 -16.03
N LYS A 272 -6.74 -19.14 -17.28
CA LYS A 272 -5.75 -19.14 -18.36
C LYS A 272 -6.08 -18.03 -19.35
N GLY A 273 -5.17 -17.07 -19.43
CA GLY A 273 -5.31 -15.91 -20.32
C GLY A 273 -5.82 -14.67 -19.58
N GLY A 274 -5.93 -13.56 -20.31
CA GLY A 274 -6.37 -12.28 -19.77
C GLY A 274 -5.33 -11.66 -18.83
N ASN A 275 -5.78 -10.77 -17.95
CA ASN A 275 -4.95 -10.29 -16.85
C ASN A 275 -5.50 -10.79 -15.51
N ILE A 276 -4.74 -10.62 -14.43
CA ILE A 276 -5.12 -11.07 -13.09
C ILE A 276 -6.38 -10.39 -12.51
N TYR A 277 -6.86 -9.32 -13.15
CA TYR A 277 -8.06 -8.58 -12.77
C TYR A 277 -9.25 -8.89 -13.68
N ASP A 278 -9.06 -9.70 -14.72
CA ASP A 278 -10.05 -10.05 -15.72
C ASP A 278 -10.58 -11.46 -15.46
N SER A 279 -11.68 -11.53 -14.71
CA SER A 279 -12.34 -12.81 -14.47
C SER A 279 -12.90 -13.48 -15.73
N SER A 280 -12.96 -12.79 -16.89
CA SER A 280 -13.53 -13.36 -18.12
C SER A 280 -12.75 -14.58 -18.64
N THR A 281 -11.52 -14.79 -18.19
CA THR A 281 -10.66 -15.94 -18.53
C THR A 281 -10.60 -17.00 -17.42
N GLU A 282 -11.47 -16.88 -16.42
CA GLU A 282 -11.67 -17.88 -15.39
C GLU A 282 -12.70 -18.94 -15.82
N PHE A 283 -12.32 -20.21 -15.64
CA PHE A 283 -13.14 -21.38 -15.89
C PHE A 283 -13.47 -22.06 -14.56
N LYS A 284 -14.76 -22.14 -14.26
CA LYS A 284 -15.31 -22.76 -13.05
C LYS A 284 -15.72 -24.18 -13.34
N LEU A 285 -15.23 -25.09 -12.51
CA LEU A 285 -15.64 -26.47 -12.43
C LEU A 285 -16.48 -26.64 -11.17
N VAL A 286 -17.81 -26.66 -11.34
CA VAL A 286 -18.80 -26.67 -10.26
C VAL A 286 -19.37 -28.07 -10.09
N ILE A 287 -19.30 -28.59 -8.86
CA ILE A 287 -19.75 -29.92 -8.47
C ILE A 287 -20.96 -29.77 -7.57
N ASN A 288 -22.14 -30.00 -8.14
CA ASN A 288 -23.39 -30.09 -7.40
C ASN A 288 -23.70 -31.56 -7.10
N GLN A 289 -24.52 -31.84 -6.09
CA GLN A 289 -24.84 -33.20 -5.61
C GLN A 289 -25.25 -34.20 -6.71
N VAL A 290 -25.71 -33.72 -7.87
CA VAL A 290 -26.16 -34.54 -9.01
C VAL A 290 -25.35 -34.30 -10.29
N ASN A 291 -24.81 -33.08 -10.50
CA ASN A 291 -24.25 -32.66 -11.77
C ASN A 291 -22.88 -31.98 -11.59
N VAL A 292 -22.01 -32.12 -12.56
CA VAL A 292 -20.78 -31.34 -12.68
C VAL A 292 -20.91 -30.40 -13.88
N THR A 293 -20.49 -29.15 -13.73
CA THR A 293 -20.56 -28.14 -14.80
C THR A 293 -19.19 -27.51 -15.01
N LEU A 294 -18.77 -27.37 -16.26
CA LEU A 294 -17.64 -26.53 -16.66
C LEU A 294 -18.22 -25.27 -17.30
N SER A 295 -17.83 -24.10 -16.81
CA SER A 295 -18.33 -22.82 -17.31
C SER A 295 -17.25 -21.75 -17.32
N ARG A 296 -17.28 -20.85 -18.30
CA ARG A 296 -16.51 -19.59 -18.25
C ARG A 296 -17.28 -18.55 -17.45
N VAL A 297 -16.60 -17.74 -16.65
CA VAL A 297 -17.26 -16.65 -15.92
C VAL A 297 -17.89 -15.66 -16.90
N GLY A 298 -19.20 -15.44 -16.74
CA GLY A 298 -19.98 -14.58 -17.64
C GLY A 298 -20.15 -15.12 -19.06
N GLY A 299 -19.82 -16.40 -19.29
CA GLY A 299 -19.81 -17.01 -20.62
C GLY A 299 -20.54 -18.34 -20.70
N SER A 300 -20.15 -19.13 -21.71
CA SER A 300 -20.74 -20.43 -22.01
C SER A 300 -20.50 -21.48 -20.91
N ALA A 301 -21.37 -22.49 -20.85
CA ALA A 301 -21.28 -23.59 -19.88
C ALA A 301 -21.73 -24.93 -20.48
N ILE A 302 -21.12 -26.02 -20.01
CA ILE A 302 -21.49 -27.40 -20.36
C ILE A 302 -21.71 -28.22 -19.09
N THR A 303 -22.62 -29.19 -19.14
CA THR A 303 -22.82 -30.17 -18.06
C THR A 303 -22.09 -31.47 -18.39
N LEU A 304 -21.26 -31.91 -17.47
CA LEU A 304 -20.48 -33.13 -17.57
C LEU A 304 -21.34 -34.33 -17.14
N PRO A 305 -21.00 -35.55 -17.60
CA PRO A 305 -21.67 -36.77 -17.15
C PRO A 305 -21.71 -36.91 -15.62
N PRO A 306 -22.80 -37.45 -15.05
CA PRO A 306 -22.86 -37.71 -13.61
C PRO A 306 -21.69 -38.59 -13.14
N GLY A 307 -21.06 -38.20 -12.04
CA GLY A 307 -19.91 -38.93 -11.48
C GLY A 307 -18.56 -38.65 -12.13
N SER A 308 -18.47 -37.73 -13.11
CA SER A 308 -17.18 -37.29 -13.67
C SER A 308 -16.22 -36.76 -12.59
N LEU A 309 -16.73 -36.09 -11.56
CA LEU A 309 -15.96 -35.69 -10.37
C LEU A 309 -16.70 -36.09 -9.11
N THR A 310 -15.95 -36.60 -8.14
CA THR A 310 -16.49 -37.10 -6.88
C THR A 310 -15.67 -36.59 -5.70
N LEU A 311 -16.36 -36.15 -4.65
CA LEU A 311 -15.71 -35.76 -3.40
C LEU A 311 -15.01 -36.98 -2.79
N GLY A 312 -13.86 -36.75 -2.18
CA GLY A 312 -13.09 -37.78 -1.48
C GLY A 312 -12.31 -38.74 -2.39
N LYS A 313 -12.21 -38.46 -3.70
CA LYS A 313 -11.46 -39.26 -4.67
C LYS A 313 -10.46 -38.40 -5.46
N TRP A 314 -9.35 -39.02 -5.85
CA TRP A 314 -8.40 -38.44 -6.82
C TRP A 314 -8.95 -38.54 -8.24
N HIS A 315 -8.85 -37.44 -8.97
CA HIS A 315 -9.15 -37.34 -10.39
C HIS A 315 -7.96 -36.74 -11.14
N LYS A 316 -7.66 -37.24 -12.34
CA LYS A 316 -6.68 -36.63 -13.24
C LYS A 316 -7.40 -35.69 -14.19
N LEU A 317 -7.05 -34.41 -14.15
CA LEU A 317 -7.59 -33.38 -15.03
C LEU A 317 -6.58 -33.04 -16.11
N GLN A 318 -7.05 -32.85 -17.34
CA GLN A 318 -6.28 -32.29 -18.44
C GLN A 318 -7.11 -31.18 -19.09
N PHE A 319 -6.54 -29.99 -19.14
CA PHE A 319 -7.11 -28.79 -19.72
C PHE A 319 -6.37 -28.45 -21.02
N TYR A 320 -7.12 -28.15 -22.06
CA TYR A 320 -6.60 -27.76 -23.37
C TYR A 320 -7.13 -26.37 -23.69
N ALA A 321 -6.31 -25.34 -23.48
CA ALA A 321 -6.63 -23.96 -23.82
C ALA A 321 -6.07 -23.68 -25.21
N HIS A 322 -6.87 -23.93 -26.24
CA HIS A 322 -6.44 -23.95 -27.65
C HIS A 322 -7.15 -22.88 -28.48
N GLY A 323 -6.53 -22.50 -29.60
CA GLY A 323 -7.05 -21.52 -30.54
C GLY A 323 -6.55 -20.10 -30.27
N ASP A 324 -6.88 -19.21 -31.19
CA ASP A 324 -6.57 -17.78 -31.12
C ASP A 324 -7.77 -17.02 -30.57
N THR A 325 -7.56 -15.75 -30.21
CA THR A 325 -8.65 -14.84 -29.83
C THR A 325 -9.73 -14.85 -30.92
N GLY A 326 -10.95 -15.21 -30.53
CA GLY A 326 -12.12 -15.30 -31.42
C GLY A 326 -12.53 -16.71 -31.83
N ASN A 327 -11.66 -17.72 -31.69
CA ASN A 327 -12.03 -19.12 -31.92
C ASN A 327 -11.56 -20.08 -30.82
N ALA A 328 -10.98 -19.55 -29.75
CA ALA A 328 -10.40 -20.36 -28.70
C ALA A 328 -11.41 -21.07 -27.81
N THR A 329 -10.99 -22.22 -27.29
CA THR A 329 -11.78 -23.08 -26.41
C THR A 329 -10.93 -23.62 -25.26
N MET A 330 -11.59 -23.88 -24.13
CA MET A 330 -11.09 -24.66 -23.01
C MET A 330 -11.76 -26.03 -23.05
N SER A 331 -11.02 -27.06 -23.48
CA SER A 331 -11.48 -28.45 -23.40
C SER A 331 -10.99 -29.09 -22.10
N LEU A 332 -11.80 -29.98 -21.53
CA LEU A 332 -11.47 -30.70 -20.31
C LEU A 332 -11.55 -32.20 -20.54
N HIS A 333 -10.55 -32.92 -20.07
CA HIS A 333 -10.59 -34.37 -19.91
C HIS A 333 -10.49 -34.73 -18.43
N VAL A 334 -11.30 -35.69 -18.00
CA VAL A 334 -11.32 -36.19 -16.61
C VAL A 334 -11.07 -37.69 -16.62
N ASP A 335 -10.06 -38.14 -15.89
CA ASP A 335 -9.65 -39.55 -15.80
C ASP A 335 -9.43 -40.21 -17.18
N GLY A 336 -8.98 -39.42 -18.15
CA GLY A 336 -8.70 -39.85 -19.53
C GLY A 336 -9.89 -39.76 -20.50
N PHE A 337 -11.08 -39.38 -20.03
CA PHE A 337 -12.26 -39.20 -20.87
C PHE A 337 -12.46 -37.73 -21.22
N ASP A 338 -12.68 -37.44 -22.51
CA ASP A 338 -13.10 -36.12 -22.96
C ASP A 338 -14.51 -35.82 -22.42
N VAL A 339 -14.65 -34.71 -21.70
CA VAL A 339 -15.93 -34.29 -21.11
C VAL A 339 -16.52 -33.06 -21.81
N GLY A 340 -15.84 -32.52 -22.83
CA GLY A 340 -16.30 -31.42 -23.66
C GLY A 340 -15.48 -30.13 -23.52
N SER A 341 -15.91 -29.09 -24.24
CA SER A 341 -15.24 -27.80 -24.32
C SER A 341 -16.17 -26.60 -24.16
N VAL A 342 -15.60 -25.50 -23.69
CA VAL A 342 -16.27 -24.20 -23.53
C VAL A 342 -15.49 -23.14 -24.31
N PRO A 343 -16.14 -22.30 -25.15
CA PRO A 343 -15.46 -21.21 -25.84
C PRO A 343 -14.94 -20.12 -24.89
N TYR A 344 -13.89 -19.43 -25.31
CA TYR A 344 -13.39 -18.22 -24.66
C TYR A 344 -14.28 -16.98 -24.89
N ASP A 345 -15.23 -17.05 -25.84
CA ASP A 345 -16.13 -15.94 -26.21
C ASP A 345 -15.36 -14.62 -26.45
N ASP A 346 -14.37 -14.67 -27.34
CA ASP A 346 -13.46 -13.55 -27.68
C ASP A 346 -12.51 -13.10 -26.56
N ALA A 347 -12.52 -13.74 -25.37
CA ALA A 347 -11.53 -13.45 -24.33
C ALA A 347 -10.11 -13.88 -24.74
N LEU A 348 -9.11 -13.19 -24.20
CA LEU A 348 -7.70 -13.40 -24.55
C LEU A 348 -7.19 -14.72 -23.95
N VAL A 349 -6.62 -15.59 -24.77
CA VAL A 349 -6.05 -16.88 -24.32
C VAL A 349 -4.63 -16.72 -23.83
N THR A 350 -3.84 -15.83 -24.44
CA THR A 350 -2.49 -15.50 -23.98
C THR A 350 -2.55 -14.82 -22.62
N GLY A 351 -1.68 -15.22 -21.70
CA GLY A 351 -1.65 -14.66 -20.36
C GLY A 351 -1.49 -15.72 -19.26
N PRO A 352 -1.63 -15.27 -18.00
CA PRO A 352 -1.22 -16.03 -16.84
C PRO A 352 -2.03 -17.32 -16.68
N PHE A 353 -1.38 -18.34 -16.13
CA PHE A 353 -1.99 -19.60 -15.72
C PHE A 353 -2.08 -19.65 -14.20
N GLY A 354 -3.24 -20.00 -13.67
CA GLY A 354 -3.49 -20.01 -12.23
C GLY A 354 -4.71 -20.80 -11.85
N PHE A 355 -4.93 -20.95 -10.55
CA PHE A 355 -6.13 -21.60 -10.02
C PHE A 355 -6.41 -21.23 -8.57
N THR A 356 -7.68 -21.38 -8.18
CA THR A 356 -8.16 -21.21 -6.81
C THR A 356 -9.46 -21.98 -6.58
N THR A 357 -10.13 -21.72 -5.45
CA THR A 357 -11.44 -22.27 -5.09
C THR A 357 -12.36 -21.20 -4.52
N GLU A 358 -13.68 -21.39 -4.64
CA GLU A 358 -14.67 -20.47 -4.05
C GLU A 358 -14.94 -20.76 -2.56
N SER A 359 -15.68 -19.85 -1.92
CA SER A 359 -16.04 -19.91 -0.49
C SER A 359 -16.61 -21.29 -0.12
N GLY A 360 -16.08 -21.87 0.96
CA GLY A 360 -16.47 -23.19 1.45
C GLY A 360 -15.88 -24.38 0.68
N THR A 361 -14.98 -24.16 -0.30
CA THR A 361 -14.30 -25.24 -1.04
C THR A 361 -12.87 -25.47 -0.52
N ALA A 362 -12.48 -26.75 -0.46
CA ALA A 362 -11.14 -27.19 -0.10
C ALA A 362 -10.72 -28.36 -1.00
N ILE A 363 -9.53 -28.28 -1.58
CA ILE A 363 -8.98 -29.25 -2.54
C ILE A 363 -7.51 -29.56 -2.25
N ILE A 364 -7.01 -30.68 -2.76
CA ILE A 364 -5.57 -30.98 -2.85
C ILE A 364 -5.19 -31.11 -4.32
N VAL A 365 -4.13 -30.43 -4.73
CA VAL A 365 -3.58 -30.49 -6.09
C VAL A 365 -2.18 -31.10 -6.06
N LYS A 366 -1.86 -31.96 -7.03
CA LYS A 366 -0.50 -32.47 -7.28
C LYS A 366 -0.24 -32.78 -8.75
N ASP A 367 1.02 -33.04 -9.08
CA ASP A 367 1.47 -33.46 -10.42
C ASP A 367 1.12 -32.46 -11.53
N LEU A 368 1.37 -31.16 -11.29
CA LEU A 368 1.09 -30.09 -12.26
C LEU A 368 2.13 -30.13 -13.39
N LEU A 369 1.64 -30.22 -14.62
CA LEU A 369 2.41 -30.13 -15.85
C LEU A 369 1.71 -29.18 -16.81
N VAL A 370 2.43 -28.20 -17.35
CA VAL A 370 1.97 -27.28 -18.38
C VAL A 370 2.92 -27.36 -19.56
N GLN A 371 2.36 -27.57 -20.74
CA GLN A 371 3.06 -27.69 -22.01
C GLN A 371 2.46 -26.72 -23.03
N ASP A 372 3.25 -26.34 -24.03
CA ASP A 372 2.68 -25.72 -25.22
C ASP A 372 1.93 -26.75 -26.08
N THR A 373 1.37 -26.30 -27.21
CA THR A 373 0.63 -27.16 -28.14
C THR A 373 1.51 -28.14 -28.90
N GLU A 374 2.84 -27.97 -28.90
CA GLU A 374 3.82 -28.87 -29.51
C GLU A 374 4.30 -29.96 -28.54
N GLY A 375 3.96 -29.82 -27.25
CA GLY A 375 4.35 -30.75 -26.19
C GLY A 375 5.65 -30.36 -25.47
N ASN A 376 6.21 -29.18 -25.73
CA ASN A 376 7.36 -28.69 -24.96
C ASN A 376 6.88 -28.30 -23.56
N VAL A 377 7.66 -28.67 -22.54
CA VAL A 377 7.33 -28.36 -21.14
C VAL A 377 7.59 -26.88 -20.85
N LEU A 378 6.53 -26.14 -20.56
CA LEU A 378 6.60 -24.75 -20.10
C LEU A 378 6.82 -24.68 -18.58
N TYR A 379 6.15 -25.56 -17.83
CA TYR A 379 6.26 -25.63 -16.37
C TYR A 379 5.91 -27.03 -15.86
N SER A 380 6.60 -27.48 -14.82
CA SER A 380 6.23 -28.71 -14.12
C SER A 380 6.58 -28.60 -12.64
N ASN A 381 5.67 -29.06 -11.77
CA ASN A 381 5.88 -29.09 -10.33
C ASN A 381 5.05 -30.21 -9.71
N SER A 382 5.63 -30.97 -8.78
CA SER A 382 4.89 -32.02 -8.08
C SER A 382 3.75 -31.48 -7.21
N MET A 383 3.81 -30.20 -6.81
CA MET A 383 2.99 -29.56 -5.79
C MET A 383 3.06 -30.28 -4.44
N THR A 384 4.21 -30.91 -4.15
CA THR A 384 4.46 -31.59 -2.86
C THR A 384 5.62 -30.97 -2.08
N SER A 385 6.18 -29.87 -2.58
CA SER A 385 7.24 -29.11 -1.91
C SER A 385 6.99 -27.61 -1.92
N ARG A 386 7.72 -26.87 -1.08
CA ARG A 386 7.61 -25.41 -0.95
C ARG A 386 7.91 -24.64 -2.25
N SER A 387 8.47 -25.26 -3.30
CA SER A 387 8.64 -24.58 -4.60
C SER A 387 7.31 -24.11 -5.20
N ALA A 388 6.22 -24.89 -5.02
CA ALA A 388 4.89 -24.50 -5.50
C ALA A 388 4.38 -23.20 -4.88
N LEU A 389 4.77 -22.90 -3.64
CA LEU A 389 4.40 -21.64 -2.98
C LEU A 389 5.11 -20.43 -3.60
N GLN A 390 6.32 -20.66 -4.11
CA GLN A 390 7.19 -19.61 -4.62
C GLN A 390 6.77 -19.20 -6.04
N ASP A 391 6.49 -20.19 -6.88
CA ASP A 391 6.14 -19.98 -8.28
C ASP A 391 4.79 -19.25 -8.45
N PHE A 392 3.89 -19.42 -7.47
CA PHE A 392 2.54 -18.82 -7.46
C PHE A 392 2.39 -17.63 -6.49
N ALA A 393 3.48 -17.16 -5.87
CA ALA A 393 3.47 -16.11 -4.85
C ALA A 393 2.47 -16.37 -3.68
N THR A 394 2.30 -17.63 -3.28
CA THR A 394 1.42 -18.05 -2.16
C THR A 394 2.17 -18.42 -0.88
N GLY A 395 3.50 -18.21 -0.86
CA GLY A 395 4.36 -18.46 0.29
C GLY A 395 4.44 -17.31 1.29
N GLU A 396 5.30 -17.49 2.29
CA GLU A 396 5.65 -16.45 3.26
C GLU A 396 6.37 -15.28 2.58
N ASN A 397 6.21 -14.08 3.12
CA ASN A 397 7.00 -12.94 2.68
C ASN A 397 8.43 -13.02 3.23
N ARG A 398 9.43 -13.08 2.35
CA ARG A 398 10.85 -13.15 2.73
C ARG A 398 11.43 -11.80 3.11
N TYR A 399 10.86 -10.74 2.54
CA TYR A 399 11.28 -9.37 2.76
C TYR A 399 10.16 -8.61 3.47
N ALA A 400 10.56 -7.61 4.24
CA ALA A 400 9.61 -6.63 4.72
C ALA A 400 9.06 -5.82 3.53
N GLY A 401 7.84 -5.33 3.64
CA GLY A 401 7.22 -4.56 2.57
C GLY A 401 6.03 -3.74 3.05
N CYS A 402 5.72 -2.67 2.30
CA CYS A 402 4.60 -1.78 2.60
C CYS A 402 3.60 -1.75 1.45
N PHE A 403 2.37 -2.13 1.77
CA PHE A 403 1.27 -2.13 0.83
C PHE A 403 0.77 -0.69 0.57
N ASP A 404 0.05 -0.52 -0.53
CA ASP A 404 -0.74 0.67 -0.81
C ASP A 404 -1.76 0.96 0.30
N GLY A 405 -2.58 -0.05 0.61
CA GLY A 405 -3.64 0.03 1.60
C GLY A 405 -3.66 -1.17 2.54
N ALA A 406 -4.18 -0.96 3.75
CA ALA A 406 -4.32 -2.04 4.72
C ALA A 406 -5.45 -3.00 4.36
N LYS A 407 -6.58 -2.52 3.82
CA LYS A 407 -7.78 -3.33 3.49
C LYS A 407 -7.70 -4.03 2.13
N ARG A 408 -7.76 -3.25 1.04
CA ARG A 408 -7.86 -3.75 -0.34
C ARG A 408 -6.48 -3.77 -1.00
N ASP A 409 -6.36 -4.57 -2.06
CA ASP A 409 -5.15 -4.82 -2.87
C ASP A 409 -4.06 -5.47 -2.04
N ARG A 410 -3.54 -4.79 -1.01
CA ARG A 410 -2.40 -5.25 -0.23
C ARG A 410 -1.24 -5.64 -1.14
N VAL A 411 -0.98 -4.77 -2.12
CA VAL A 411 0.06 -4.91 -3.14
C VAL A 411 1.11 -3.83 -2.91
N LEU A 412 2.37 -4.14 -3.20
CA LEU A 412 3.44 -3.15 -3.13
C LEU A 412 3.40 -2.31 -4.41
N TRP A 413 2.90 -1.09 -4.29
CA TRP A 413 2.80 -0.15 -5.40
C TRP A 413 3.99 0.81 -5.42
N ALA A 414 4.69 0.88 -6.56
CA ALA A 414 5.94 1.61 -6.66
C ALA A 414 5.79 3.13 -6.53
N GLY A 415 4.62 3.66 -6.88
CA GLY A 415 4.31 5.08 -6.77
C GLY A 415 4.22 5.59 -5.33
N ASP A 416 3.62 4.78 -4.47
CA ASP A 416 3.27 5.16 -3.11
C ASP A 416 4.49 5.40 -2.21
N PHE A 417 5.64 4.78 -2.51
CA PHE A 417 6.91 4.95 -1.78
C PHE A 417 7.28 6.41 -1.58
N SER A 418 7.06 7.20 -2.62
CA SER A 418 7.44 8.61 -2.67
C SER A 418 6.70 9.48 -1.64
N ILE A 419 5.56 9.00 -1.12
CA ILE A 419 4.85 9.65 -0.02
C ILE A 419 5.10 8.93 1.30
N TYR A 420 4.80 7.63 1.38
CA TYR A 420 4.83 6.95 2.68
C TYR A 420 6.24 6.60 3.16
N GLY A 421 7.24 6.57 2.28
CA GLY A 421 8.64 6.35 2.65
C GLY A 421 9.11 7.39 3.65
N GLY A 422 8.83 8.66 3.36
CA GLY A 422 9.04 9.76 4.31
C GLY A 422 8.32 9.52 5.64
N THR A 423 7.05 9.12 5.61
CA THR A 423 6.29 8.82 6.83
C THR A 423 6.97 7.75 7.67
N ILE A 424 7.40 6.64 7.07
CA ILE A 424 8.12 5.55 7.75
C ILE A 424 9.40 6.08 8.38
N PHE A 425 10.21 6.82 7.63
CA PHE A 425 11.46 7.41 8.09
C PHE A 425 11.29 8.29 9.33
N TYR A 426 10.21 9.06 9.42
CA TYR A 426 9.99 9.98 10.54
C TYR A 426 9.10 9.42 11.66
N SER A 427 8.58 8.19 11.54
CA SER A 427 7.69 7.56 12.53
C SER A 427 8.17 6.17 12.96
N THR A 428 7.82 5.12 12.22
CA THR A 428 8.08 3.72 12.58
C THR A 428 9.54 3.31 12.42
N ALA A 429 10.32 4.05 11.62
CA ALA A 429 11.69 3.74 11.24
C ALA A 429 11.89 2.33 10.64
N ASN A 430 10.82 1.72 10.09
CA ASN A 430 10.90 0.42 9.43
C ASN A 430 11.52 0.55 8.02
N VAL A 431 12.80 0.93 7.97
CA VAL A 431 13.55 1.16 6.73
C VAL A 431 13.72 -0.10 5.89
N GLU A 432 13.65 -1.28 6.52
CA GLU A 432 13.71 -2.57 5.85
C GLU A 432 12.46 -2.82 5.00
N ALA A 433 11.29 -2.35 5.43
CA ALA A 433 10.07 -2.46 4.63
C ALA A 433 10.14 -1.64 3.34
N VAL A 434 10.77 -0.45 3.39
CA VAL A 434 11.03 0.35 2.19
C VAL A 434 12.07 -0.35 1.30
N ALA A 435 13.17 -0.85 1.88
CA ALA A 435 14.23 -1.55 1.13
C ALA A 435 13.73 -2.82 0.43
N GLY A 436 12.95 -3.65 1.13
CA GLY A 436 12.39 -4.89 0.60
C GLY A 436 11.39 -4.63 -0.53
N SER A 437 10.65 -3.54 -0.44
CA SER A 437 9.72 -3.19 -1.52
C SER A 437 10.41 -2.61 -2.76
N LEU A 438 11.44 -1.77 -2.59
CA LEU A 438 12.29 -1.31 -3.69
C LEU A 438 12.98 -2.48 -4.41
N LEU A 439 13.48 -3.44 -3.62
CA LEU A 439 14.05 -4.70 -4.10
C LEU A 439 13.06 -5.48 -4.97
N LEU A 440 11.82 -5.66 -4.50
CA LEU A 440 10.81 -6.44 -5.21
C LEU A 440 10.43 -5.76 -6.54
N SER A 441 10.29 -4.43 -6.56
CA SER A 441 9.97 -3.67 -7.78
C SER A 441 11.04 -3.84 -8.87
N VAL A 442 12.33 -3.75 -8.53
CA VAL A 442 13.43 -3.94 -9.52
C VAL A 442 13.73 -5.42 -9.79
N GLY A 443 13.33 -6.31 -8.88
CA GLY A 443 13.48 -7.76 -9.01
C GLY A 443 12.43 -8.40 -9.92
N GLU A 444 11.35 -7.70 -10.21
CA GLU A 444 10.36 -8.04 -11.22
C GLU A 444 10.44 -7.03 -12.37
N SER A 445 11.57 -7.00 -13.10
CA SER A 445 11.75 -6.06 -14.22
C SER A 445 11.49 -6.71 -15.57
N SER A 446 10.90 -5.95 -16.50
CA SER A 446 10.71 -6.37 -17.91
C SER A 446 12.03 -6.53 -18.64
N SER A 447 12.06 -7.23 -19.80
CA SER A 447 13.29 -7.39 -20.59
C SER A 447 13.90 -6.05 -21.04
N GLN A 448 13.04 -5.02 -21.20
CA GLN A 448 13.43 -3.66 -21.55
C GLN A 448 13.99 -2.86 -20.37
N GLY A 449 13.92 -3.41 -19.15
CA GLY A 449 14.51 -2.83 -17.95
C GLY A 449 13.55 -2.03 -17.07
N GLN A 450 12.26 -1.94 -17.42
CA GLN A 450 11.24 -1.28 -16.60
C GLN A 450 11.09 -2.02 -15.27
N ALA A 451 11.19 -1.32 -14.15
CA ALA A 451 10.81 -1.86 -12.85
C ALA A 451 9.29 -2.07 -12.76
N SER A 452 8.85 -3.10 -12.04
CA SER A 452 7.42 -3.35 -11.88
C SER A 452 6.73 -2.18 -11.16
N SER A 453 5.56 -1.79 -11.65
CA SER A 453 4.67 -0.82 -11.00
C SER A 453 4.02 -1.41 -9.74
N SER A 454 3.84 -2.73 -9.69
CA SER A 454 3.18 -3.44 -8.59
C SER A 454 3.75 -4.83 -8.34
N THR A 455 4.00 -5.21 -7.09
CA THR A 455 4.55 -6.54 -6.76
C THR A 455 3.90 -7.13 -5.51
N TYR A 456 3.78 -8.45 -5.48
CA TYR A 456 3.34 -9.15 -4.28
C TYR A 456 4.52 -9.35 -3.32
N ILE A 457 4.28 -9.11 -2.04
CA ILE A 457 5.32 -9.24 -1.00
C ILE A 457 5.85 -10.68 -0.84
N SER A 458 5.10 -11.68 -1.32
CA SER A 458 5.45 -13.11 -1.35
C SER A 458 6.22 -13.52 -2.61
N THR A 459 6.36 -12.65 -3.61
CA THR A 459 7.13 -12.96 -4.82
C THR A 459 8.61 -13.14 -4.50
N ILE A 460 9.26 -14.04 -5.25
CA ILE A 460 10.73 -14.14 -5.24
C ILE A 460 11.29 -13.28 -6.38
N PRO A 461 12.06 -12.22 -6.07
CA PRO A 461 12.65 -11.36 -7.08
C PRO A 461 13.75 -12.08 -7.87
N SER A 462 13.97 -11.64 -9.10
CA SER A 462 15.05 -12.07 -10.00
C SER A 462 15.95 -10.89 -10.35
N GLU A 463 17.28 -11.09 -10.34
CA GLU A 463 18.20 -10.06 -10.84
C GLU A 463 18.22 -9.98 -12.38
N VAL A 464 17.71 -11.01 -13.04
CA VAL A 464 17.62 -11.13 -14.51
C VAL A 464 16.27 -10.58 -14.98
N PRO A 465 16.27 -9.51 -15.80
CA PRO A 465 15.06 -8.99 -16.44
C PRO A 465 14.43 -10.01 -17.40
N SER A 466 13.10 -10.07 -17.46
CA SER A 466 12.38 -10.99 -18.36
C SER A 466 10.99 -10.45 -18.70
N ASP A 467 10.47 -10.82 -19.87
CA ASP A 467 9.07 -10.58 -20.24
C ASP A 467 8.14 -11.73 -19.82
N ASP A 468 8.68 -12.78 -19.18
CA ASP A 468 7.88 -13.89 -18.67
C ASP A 468 6.96 -13.48 -17.52
N TRP A 469 7.33 -12.41 -16.80
CA TRP A 469 6.56 -11.87 -15.70
C TRP A 469 5.13 -11.54 -16.12
N VAL A 470 4.19 -11.57 -15.17
CA VAL A 470 2.79 -11.20 -15.44
C VAL A 470 2.73 -9.74 -15.94
N GLY A 471 2.47 -9.54 -17.23
CA GLY A 471 2.67 -8.25 -17.91
C GLY A 471 1.86 -7.08 -17.35
N THR A 472 0.75 -7.33 -16.64
CA THR A 472 -0.10 -6.27 -16.07
C THR A 472 0.48 -5.56 -14.86
N ILE A 473 1.65 -5.97 -14.41
CA ILE A 473 2.40 -5.24 -13.39
C ILE A 473 3.22 -4.06 -13.98
N PHE A 474 3.26 -3.89 -15.30
CA PHE A 474 4.07 -2.89 -16.02
C PHE A 474 3.25 -1.85 -16.79
N TYR A 475 2.28 -1.20 -16.17
CA TYR A 475 1.32 -0.35 -16.91
C TYR A 475 1.58 1.17 -16.80
N SER A 476 2.58 1.62 -16.02
CA SER A 476 2.90 3.04 -15.86
C SER A 476 4.40 3.35 -15.89
N VAL A 477 4.80 4.23 -16.81
CA VAL A 477 6.15 4.83 -16.83
C VAL A 477 6.33 5.79 -15.64
N THR A 478 5.29 6.50 -15.22
CA THR A 478 5.37 7.41 -14.07
C THR A 478 5.69 6.64 -12.77
N TYR A 479 5.14 5.43 -12.59
CA TYR A 479 5.52 4.54 -11.47
C TYR A 479 6.97 4.10 -11.54
N ALA A 480 7.47 3.74 -12.73
CA ALA A 480 8.88 3.38 -12.91
C ALA A 480 9.81 4.56 -12.53
N ILE A 481 9.51 5.78 -13.01
CA ILE A 481 10.28 6.98 -12.65
C ILE A 481 10.26 7.22 -11.13
N SER A 482 9.12 6.99 -10.48
CA SER A 482 8.96 7.12 -9.02
C SER A 482 9.75 6.07 -8.26
N ALA A 483 9.73 4.82 -8.71
CA ALA A 483 10.53 3.73 -8.16
C ALA A 483 12.02 4.09 -8.18
N ALA A 484 12.51 4.58 -9.33
CA ALA A 484 13.87 5.06 -9.47
C ALA A 484 14.18 6.22 -8.51
N ASN A 485 13.26 7.18 -8.32
CA ASN A 485 13.45 8.29 -7.38
C ASN A 485 13.56 7.80 -5.93
N ALA A 486 12.70 6.86 -5.53
CA ALA A 486 12.60 6.36 -4.15
C ALA A 486 13.89 5.69 -3.66
N TRP A 487 14.74 5.18 -4.56
CA TRP A 487 16.09 4.70 -4.21
C TRP A 487 16.96 5.80 -3.59
N TYR A 488 16.91 7.02 -4.12
CA TYR A 488 17.65 8.14 -3.54
C TYR A 488 17.03 8.61 -2.23
N GLU A 489 15.70 8.64 -2.11
CA GLU A 489 15.04 9.03 -0.86
C GLU A 489 15.39 8.08 0.28
N TRP A 490 15.38 6.77 0.01
CA TRP A 490 15.83 5.76 0.95
C TRP A 490 17.32 5.89 1.28
N TYR A 491 18.18 6.11 0.27
CA TYR A 491 19.61 6.35 0.49
C TYR A 491 19.87 7.62 1.30
N GLN A 492 19.13 8.69 1.04
CA GLN A 492 19.24 9.96 1.76
C GLN A 492 18.97 9.75 3.25
N TYR A 493 18.00 8.91 3.59
CA TYR A 493 17.69 8.62 5.00
C TYR A 493 18.69 7.64 5.63
N THR A 494 19.04 6.55 4.94
CA THR A 494 19.81 5.44 5.54
C THR A 494 21.33 5.57 5.41
N GLY A 495 21.82 6.26 4.38
CA GLY A 495 23.23 6.30 4.00
C GLY A 495 23.79 4.95 3.53
N ASN A 496 22.95 3.93 3.32
CA ASN A 496 23.40 2.58 2.98
C ASN A 496 23.77 2.48 1.49
N LEU A 497 24.99 2.91 1.17
CA LEU A 497 25.54 2.85 -0.17
C LEU A 497 25.77 1.40 -0.66
N GLY A 498 25.95 0.44 0.24
CA GLY A 498 26.16 -0.97 -0.11
C GLY A 498 24.94 -1.57 -0.81
N PHE A 499 23.75 -1.33 -0.26
CA PHE A 499 22.50 -1.77 -0.87
C PHE A 499 22.24 -1.11 -2.23
N VAL A 500 22.44 0.22 -2.31
CA VAL A 500 22.32 0.97 -3.57
C VAL A 500 23.31 0.45 -4.61
N ARG A 501 24.57 0.21 -4.23
CA ARG A 501 25.61 -0.31 -5.15
C ARG A 501 25.24 -1.68 -5.70
N LYS A 502 24.67 -2.57 -4.89
CA LYS A 502 24.22 -3.89 -5.32
C LYS A 502 23.17 -3.77 -6.44
N TRP A 503 22.19 -2.89 -6.27
CA TRP A 503 21.06 -2.75 -7.19
C TRP A 503 21.24 -1.68 -8.27
N TRP A 504 22.36 -0.96 -8.25
CA TRP A 504 22.68 0.10 -9.20
C TRP A 504 22.54 -0.32 -10.68
N PRO A 505 22.93 -1.54 -11.12
CA PRO A 505 22.68 -1.96 -12.48
C PRO A 505 21.19 -1.99 -12.84
N ALA A 506 20.32 -2.42 -11.92
CA ALA A 506 18.87 -2.45 -12.15
C ALA A 506 18.27 -1.03 -12.17
N ILE A 507 18.70 -0.17 -11.25
CA ILE A 507 18.30 1.26 -11.23
C ILE A 507 18.67 1.94 -12.55
N LYS A 508 19.88 1.72 -13.08
CA LYS A 508 20.29 2.28 -14.37
C LYS A 508 19.48 1.75 -15.55
N ARG A 509 19.07 0.48 -15.54
CA ARG A 509 18.19 -0.08 -16.59
C ARG A 509 16.84 0.59 -16.58
N ASP A 510 16.24 0.77 -15.41
CA ASP A 510 14.93 1.42 -15.26
C ASP A 510 14.95 2.89 -15.70
N VAL A 511 15.98 3.66 -15.28
CA VAL A 511 16.18 5.03 -15.77
C VAL A 511 16.41 5.08 -17.28
N THR A 512 17.11 4.10 -17.85
CA THR A 512 17.33 4.00 -19.30
C THR A 512 16.03 3.71 -20.05
N TYR A 513 15.20 2.80 -19.52
CA TYR A 513 13.87 2.52 -20.03
C TYR A 513 13.00 3.79 -20.01
N CYS A 514 12.95 4.51 -18.89
CA CYS A 514 12.19 5.76 -18.79
C CYS A 514 12.66 6.81 -19.81
N LEU A 515 13.99 6.97 -19.99
CA LEU A 515 14.57 7.88 -20.98
C LEU A 515 14.34 7.46 -22.43
N SER A 516 13.93 6.22 -22.71
CA SER A 516 13.59 5.79 -24.08
C SER A 516 12.38 6.53 -24.66
N TYR A 517 11.54 7.10 -23.78
CA TYR A 517 10.41 7.94 -24.16
C TYR A 517 10.79 9.40 -24.46
N LEU A 518 12.06 9.79 -24.26
CA LEU A 518 12.51 11.16 -24.53
C LEU A 518 12.51 11.44 -26.04
N ASN A 519 11.60 12.30 -26.48
CA ASN A 519 11.50 12.71 -27.87
C ASN A 519 12.55 13.78 -28.19
N ALA A 520 13.49 13.47 -29.09
CA ALA A 520 14.59 14.36 -29.45
C ALA A 520 14.17 15.69 -30.10
N THR A 521 12.98 15.75 -30.70
CA THR A 521 12.46 17.00 -31.31
C THR A 521 11.80 17.90 -30.28
N THR A 522 11.08 17.32 -29.31
CA THR A 522 10.35 18.11 -28.32
C THR A 522 11.16 18.37 -27.06
N GLY A 523 12.15 17.53 -26.75
CA GLY A 523 12.91 17.56 -25.51
C GLY A 523 12.14 17.05 -24.30
N LEU A 524 10.97 16.44 -24.51
CA LEU A 524 10.08 15.93 -23.46
C LEU A 524 9.90 14.42 -23.61
N LEU A 525 9.68 13.74 -22.48
CA LEU A 525 9.14 12.39 -22.48
C LEU A 525 7.74 12.43 -23.09
N GLU A 526 7.49 11.54 -24.04
CA GLU A 526 6.23 11.40 -24.76
C GLU A 526 5.74 9.96 -24.63
N THR A 527 4.76 9.74 -23.76
CA THR A 527 4.28 8.39 -23.42
C THR A 527 3.01 8.04 -24.20
N PRO A 528 2.93 6.86 -24.84
CA PRO A 528 1.71 6.37 -25.46
C PRO A 528 0.69 5.95 -24.39
N THR A 529 -0.59 5.87 -24.77
CA THR A 529 -1.73 5.57 -23.87
C THR A 529 -1.51 4.34 -22.98
N TYR A 530 -0.92 3.27 -23.50
CA TYR A 530 -0.74 2.01 -22.73
C TYR A 530 0.33 2.13 -21.64
N ALA A 531 1.20 3.13 -21.71
CA ALA A 531 2.32 3.35 -20.78
C ALA A 531 2.12 4.61 -19.90
N SER A 532 1.04 5.34 -20.13
CA SER A 532 0.80 6.67 -19.56
C SER A 532 -0.28 6.71 -18.48
N TYR A 533 -0.71 5.55 -17.96
CA TYR A 533 -1.52 5.51 -16.76
C TYR A 533 -0.77 6.19 -15.61
N ASN A 534 -1.48 6.98 -14.81
CA ASN A 534 -0.92 7.68 -13.66
C ASN A 534 -1.36 7.02 -12.34
N TYR A 535 -1.02 7.65 -11.22
CA TYR A 535 -1.26 7.16 -9.85
C TYR A 535 -2.71 6.80 -9.54
N ASP A 536 -3.69 7.44 -10.18
CA ASP A 536 -5.09 7.22 -9.86
C ASP A 536 -5.87 6.64 -11.06
N TYR A 537 -6.63 5.56 -10.84
CA TYR A 537 -7.41 4.91 -11.91
C TYR A 537 -8.52 5.80 -12.51
N TYR A 538 -8.94 6.87 -11.81
CA TYR A 538 -9.90 7.84 -12.34
C TYR A 538 -9.26 8.94 -13.19
N ASP A 539 -7.93 9.05 -13.16
CA ASP A 539 -7.16 9.89 -14.08
C ASP A 539 -7.22 9.29 -15.49
N GLY A 540 -7.22 7.96 -15.55
CA GLY A 540 -7.03 7.21 -16.78
C GLY A 540 -5.61 7.38 -17.31
N ALA A 541 -5.42 7.10 -18.58
CA ALA A 541 -4.17 7.35 -19.26
C ALA A 541 -3.95 8.86 -19.50
N MET A 542 -2.73 9.33 -19.25
CA MET A 542 -2.26 10.70 -19.49
C MET A 542 -1.25 10.73 -20.66
N PRO A 543 -1.68 10.38 -21.89
CA PRO A 543 -0.77 10.25 -23.04
C PRO A 543 -0.15 11.58 -23.46
N GLY A 544 0.89 11.44 -24.27
CA GLY A 544 1.66 12.55 -24.81
C GLY A 544 2.71 13.06 -23.83
N GLN A 545 2.93 14.37 -23.88
CA GLN A 545 3.94 15.10 -23.11
C GLN A 545 3.31 15.62 -21.81
N SER A 546 3.30 14.76 -20.79
CA SER A 546 2.75 15.06 -19.45
C SER A 546 3.68 15.94 -18.63
N THR A 547 3.14 17.00 -18.02
CA THR A 547 3.88 17.85 -17.07
C THR A 547 4.34 17.06 -15.86
N GLY A 548 3.48 16.20 -15.31
CA GLY A 548 3.79 15.41 -14.12
C GLY A 548 4.93 14.43 -14.37
N THR A 549 4.83 13.61 -15.42
CA THR A 549 5.85 12.64 -15.80
C THR A 549 7.20 13.30 -16.09
N ASN A 550 7.21 14.42 -16.82
CA ASN A 550 8.46 15.12 -17.15
C ASN A 550 9.08 15.80 -15.92
N SER A 551 8.29 16.46 -15.07
CA SER A 551 8.79 17.12 -13.87
C SER A 551 9.32 16.11 -12.84
N LEU A 552 8.63 14.98 -12.68
CA LEU A 552 9.11 13.86 -11.86
C LEU A 552 10.42 13.30 -12.44
N MET A 553 10.55 13.16 -13.76
CA MET A 553 11.80 12.71 -14.38
C MET A 553 12.97 13.67 -14.11
N VAL A 554 12.75 14.99 -14.17
CA VAL A 554 13.77 15.99 -13.82
C VAL A 554 14.25 15.77 -12.38
N TRP A 555 13.31 15.55 -11.46
CA TRP A 555 13.62 15.29 -10.06
C TRP A 555 14.42 13.99 -9.87
N THR A 556 13.96 12.89 -10.46
CA THR A 556 14.63 11.59 -10.44
C THR A 556 16.05 11.69 -10.99
N LEU A 557 16.26 12.30 -12.15
CA LEU A 557 17.58 12.42 -12.76
C LEU A 557 18.56 13.22 -11.90
N ARG A 558 18.09 14.30 -11.24
CA ARG A 558 18.91 15.08 -10.30
C ARG A 558 19.34 14.23 -9.10
N ASN A 559 18.42 13.47 -8.53
CA ASN A 559 18.68 12.59 -7.39
C ASN A 559 19.60 11.41 -7.74
N ILE A 560 19.32 10.73 -8.85
CA ILE A 560 20.12 9.60 -9.34
C ILE A 560 21.53 10.06 -9.76
N ALA A 561 21.72 11.30 -10.24
CA ALA A 561 23.05 11.85 -10.49
C ALA A 561 23.90 11.95 -9.22
N LEU A 562 23.29 12.23 -8.06
CA LEU A 562 23.98 12.24 -6.76
C LEU A 562 24.42 10.83 -6.35
N ILE A 563 23.61 9.81 -6.63
CA ILE A 563 24.01 8.40 -6.44
C ILE A 563 25.19 8.07 -7.35
N ALA A 564 25.11 8.42 -8.64
CA ALA A 564 26.15 8.14 -9.62
C ALA A 564 27.50 8.75 -9.21
N ASP A 565 27.52 10.02 -8.78
CA ASP A 565 28.74 10.65 -8.25
C ASP A 565 29.30 9.89 -7.05
N THR A 566 28.44 9.51 -6.10
CA THR A 566 28.84 8.79 -4.89
C THR A 566 29.41 7.40 -5.21
N LEU A 567 28.90 6.76 -6.26
CA LEU A 567 29.40 5.46 -6.73
C LEU A 567 30.67 5.56 -7.57
N GLY A 568 31.12 6.76 -7.92
CA GLY A 568 32.30 7.00 -8.75
C GLY A 568 32.03 6.97 -10.26
N GLU A 569 30.80 7.29 -10.69
CA GLU A 569 30.40 7.36 -12.11
C GLU A 569 30.09 8.81 -12.56
N PRO A 570 31.06 9.73 -12.60
CA PRO A 570 30.83 11.15 -12.90
C PRO A 570 30.30 11.39 -14.31
N GLU A 571 30.64 10.55 -15.29
CA GLU A 571 30.11 10.64 -16.66
C GLU A 571 28.62 10.31 -16.70
N THR A 572 28.20 9.24 -16.00
CA THR A 572 26.78 8.89 -15.81
C THR A 572 26.03 10.03 -15.12
N ALA A 573 26.62 10.59 -14.06
CA ALA A 573 26.02 11.71 -13.33
C ALA A 573 25.85 12.95 -14.23
N MET A 574 26.86 13.29 -15.03
CA MET A 574 26.78 14.39 -15.99
C MET A 574 25.72 14.16 -17.06
N LYS A 575 25.60 12.93 -17.59
CA LYS A 575 24.55 12.56 -18.54
C LYS A 575 23.16 12.82 -17.95
N TYR A 576 22.93 12.38 -16.71
CA TYR A 576 21.64 12.59 -16.04
C TYR A 576 21.35 14.06 -15.75
N ARG A 577 22.34 14.83 -15.31
CA ARG A 577 22.19 16.30 -15.12
C ARG A 577 21.85 17.01 -16.42
N THR A 578 22.53 16.68 -17.52
CA THR A 578 22.26 17.27 -18.84
C THR A 578 20.85 16.94 -19.32
N ALA A 579 20.42 15.69 -19.19
CA ALA A 579 19.05 15.29 -19.52
C ALA A 579 18.02 16.04 -18.65
N ALA A 580 18.25 16.16 -17.35
CA ALA A 580 17.36 16.89 -16.44
C ALA A 580 17.22 18.36 -16.85
N SER A 581 18.33 19.05 -17.14
CA SER A 581 18.29 20.44 -17.59
C SER A 581 17.55 20.61 -18.93
N GLY A 582 17.76 19.69 -19.88
CA GLY A 582 17.06 19.72 -21.18
C GLY A 582 15.55 19.54 -21.04
N ILE A 583 15.11 18.59 -20.21
CA ILE A 583 13.69 18.35 -19.93
C ILE A 583 13.08 19.55 -19.20
N GLU A 584 13.77 20.10 -18.19
CA GLU A 584 13.32 21.29 -17.46
C GLU A 584 13.07 22.49 -18.38
N GLU A 585 14.00 22.78 -19.29
CA GLU A 585 13.86 23.86 -20.27
C GLU A 585 12.66 23.61 -21.19
N ALA A 586 12.46 22.36 -21.63
CA ALA A 586 11.36 21.99 -22.50
C ALA A 586 9.99 22.10 -21.78
N VAL A 587 9.89 21.69 -20.51
CA VAL A 587 8.66 21.83 -19.71
C VAL A 587 8.29 23.30 -19.57
N ASN A 588 9.23 24.15 -19.15
CA ASN A 588 9.03 25.59 -19.02
C ASN A 588 8.61 26.26 -20.33
N LYS A 589 9.18 25.83 -21.46
CA LYS A 589 8.89 26.43 -22.77
C LYS A 589 7.57 25.96 -23.39
N LYS A 590 7.18 24.70 -23.18
CA LYS A 590 6.12 24.05 -23.97
C LYS A 590 4.85 23.75 -23.17
N LEU A 591 4.96 23.55 -21.86
CA LEU A 591 3.84 23.08 -21.03
C LEU A 591 3.28 24.17 -20.11
N TYR A 592 3.99 25.30 -19.92
CA TYR A 592 3.43 26.43 -19.18
C TYR A 592 2.35 27.16 -19.99
N ASN A 593 1.20 27.38 -19.37
CA ASN A 593 0.08 28.11 -19.96
C ASN A 593 -0.18 29.41 -19.19
N LYS A 594 0.11 30.53 -19.85
CA LYS A 594 -0.03 31.87 -19.26
C LYS A 594 -1.47 32.23 -18.85
N THR A 595 -2.48 31.70 -19.57
CA THR A 595 -3.89 31.97 -19.25
C THR A 595 -4.31 31.27 -17.96
N ILE A 596 -3.81 30.05 -17.76
CA ILE A 596 -4.04 29.26 -16.54
C ILE A 596 -3.16 29.79 -15.39
N GLY A 597 -1.99 30.35 -15.70
CA GLY A 597 -0.99 30.75 -14.70
C GLY A 597 -0.19 29.58 -14.13
N GLY A 598 -0.23 28.43 -14.81
CA GLY A 598 0.41 27.19 -14.39
C GLY A 598 0.68 26.26 -15.57
N TYR A 599 1.20 25.07 -15.29
CA TYR A 599 1.47 24.07 -16.30
C TYR A 599 0.22 23.24 -16.62
N ILE A 600 0.01 22.95 -17.90
CA ILE A 600 -1.09 22.08 -18.37
C ILE A 600 -0.91 20.64 -17.90
N VAL A 601 -1.96 19.81 -17.99
CA VAL A 601 -1.84 18.38 -17.67
C VAL A 601 -0.90 17.69 -18.67
N THR A 602 -1.28 17.67 -19.96
CA THR A 602 -0.45 17.19 -21.06
C THR A 602 -0.63 18.08 -22.30
N ASN A 603 0.16 17.89 -23.35
CA ASN A 603 -0.07 18.56 -24.64
C ASN A 603 -1.41 18.14 -25.31
N GLU A 604 -1.93 16.95 -24.99
CA GLU A 604 -3.22 16.44 -25.46
C GLU A 604 -4.38 16.88 -24.55
N ILE A 605 -4.14 17.01 -23.24
CA ILE A 605 -5.07 17.53 -22.24
C ILE A 605 -4.57 18.91 -21.80
N ASN A 606 -4.69 19.87 -22.72
CA ASN A 606 -4.14 21.22 -22.56
C ASN A 606 -5.12 22.21 -21.89
N THR A 607 -6.26 21.73 -21.40
CA THR A 607 -7.29 22.52 -20.71
C THR A 607 -7.23 22.33 -19.20
N GLY A 608 -6.62 23.29 -18.50
CA GLY A 608 -6.47 23.25 -17.05
C GLY A 608 -5.19 22.55 -16.61
N MET A 609 -5.08 22.26 -15.31
CA MET A 609 -3.88 21.74 -14.67
C MET A 609 -4.20 20.51 -13.80
N SER A 610 -3.17 19.70 -13.54
CA SER A 610 -3.17 18.70 -12.47
C SER A 610 -2.41 19.23 -11.27
N GLN A 611 -2.88 18.85 -10.08
CA GLN A 611 -2.31 19.29 -8.80
C GLN A 611 -0.89 18.73 -8.61
N ASP A 612 -0.72 17.42 -8.80
CA ASP A 612 0.53 16.70 -8.67
C ASP A 612 1.59 17.21 -9.66
N GLY A 613 1.23 17.40 -10.94
CA GLY A 613 2.16 17.81 -11.99
C GLY A 613 2.76 19.19 -11.73
N ASN A 614 1.94 20.13 -11.25
CA ASN A 614 2.41 21.45 -10.85
C ASN A 614 3.19 21.43 -9.54
N ALA A 615 2.82 20.56 -8.58
CA ALA A 615 3.60 20.35 -7.37
C ALA A 615 4.99 19.74 -7.69
N TYR A 616 5.07 18.77 -8.61
CA TYR A 616 6.32 18.23 -9.10
C TYR A 616 7.17 19.28 -9.80
N ALA A 617 6.58 20.21 -10.56
CA ALA A 617 7.32 21.31 -11.18
C ALA A 617 8.00 22.21 -10.13
N VAL A 618 7.38 22.40 -8.95
CA VAL A 618 8.00 23.12 -7.82
C VAL A 618 9.11 22.29 -7.18
N ILE A 619 8.81 21.05 -6.76
CA ILE A 619 9.72 20.19 -6.00
C ILE A 619 10.96 19.82 -6.82
N SER A 620 10.78 19.56 -8.11
CA SER A 620 11.88 19.26 -9.03
C SER A 620 12.79 20.46 -9.28
N GLY A 621 12.30 21.69 -9.06
CA GLY A 621 13.00 22.94 -9.37
C GLY A 621 12.66 23.53 -10.75
N VAL A 622 11.79 22.89 -11.54
CA VAL A 622 11.40 23.38 -12.88
C VAL A 622 10.82 24.79 -12.83
N SER A 623 9.92 25.07 -11.89
CA SER A 623 9.30 26.40 -11.73
C SER A 623 10.23 27.42 -11.07
N ALA A 624 11.39 26.99 -10.56
CA ALA A 624 12.41 27.85 -9.95
C ALA A 624 13.61 28.06 -10.88
N ALA A 625 13.62 27.44 -12.05
CA ALA A 625 14.68 27.55 -13.02
C ALA A 625 14.91 29.02 -13.41
N LYS A 626 16.16 29.39 -13.66
CA LYS A 626 16.57 30.78 -13.95
C LYS A 626 15.73 31.46 -15.06
N ASN A 627 15.30 30.70 -16.06
CA ASN A 627 14.52 31.17 -17.20
C ASN A 627 13.06 30.66 -17.18
N SER A 628 12.56 30.24 -16.01
CA SER A 628 11.18 29.80 -15.86
C SER A 628 10.21 30.98 -16.14
N PRO A 629 9.06 30.76 -16.80
CA PRO A 629 8.05 31.78 -17.02
C PRO A 629 7.19 32.09 -15.79
N THR A 630 7.52 31.49 -14.64
CA THR A 630 6.79 31.52 -13.38
C THR A 630 7.78 31.37 -12.21
N SER A 631 7.28 31.44 -10.99
CA SER A 631 7.98 31.11 -9.74
C SER A 631 7.25 30.00 -8.99
N PRO A 632 7.91 29.33 -8.01
CA PRO A 632 7.22 28.42 -7.10
C PRO A 632 5.98 29.02 -6.44
N GLN A 633 6.07 30.26 -5.96
CA GLN A 633 4.96 30.94 -5.27
C GLN A 633 3.77 31.20 -6.21
N GLU A 634 4.04 31.60 -7.45
CA GLU A 634 2.99 31.78 -8.46
C GLU A 634 2.28 30.46 -8.79
N ILE A 635 3.01 29.34 -8.85
CA ILE A 635 2.40 28.01 -9.04
C ILE A 635 1.48 27.63 -7.87
N ILE A 636 1.93 27.81 -6.63
CA ILE A 636 1.08 27.56 -5.45
C ILE A 636 -0.16 28.47 -5.47
N GLN A 637 -0.03 29.72 -5.92
CA GLN A 637 -1.15 30.62 -6.07
C GLN A 637 -2.11 30.17 -7.19
N ALA A 638 -1.60 29.66 -8.32
CA ALA A 638 -2.40 29.14 -9.42
C ALA A 638 -3.15 27.85 -9.01
N LEU A 639 -2.53 26.99 -8.21
CA LEU A 639 -3.16 25.77 -7.67
C LEU A 639 -4.40 26.06 -6.81
N ARG A 640 -4.59 27.28 -6.30
CA ARG A 640 -5.84 27.67 -5.62
C ARG A 640 -7.06 27.67 -6.53
N LEU A 641 -6.88 27.63 -7.86
CA LEU A 641 -7.98 27.40 -8.81
C LEU A 641 -8.61 26.01 -8.64
N LEU A 642 -7.94 25.10 -7.94
CA LEU A 642 -8.42 23.76 -7.64
C LEU A 642 -9.16 23.69 -6.28
N ASP A 643 -9.19 24.78 -5.49
CA ASP A 643 -9.72 24.75 -4.14
C ASP A 643 -11.20 24.32 -4.07
N SER A 644 -11.48 23.39 -3.15
CA SER A 644 -12.82 23.05 -2.69
C SER A 644 -12.92 23.17 -1.16
N PRO A 645 -14.12 23.11 -0.58
CA PRO A 645 -14.29 23.07 0.89
C PRO A 645 -13.60 21.88 1.58
N TYR A 646 -13.19 20.86 0.83
CA TYR A 646 -12.58 19.62 1.32
C TYR A 646 -11.14 19.43 0.85
N GLY A 647 -10.54 20.46 0.25
CA GLY A 647 -9.17 20.44 -0.26
C GLY A 647 -9.09 20.71 -1.76
N PRO A 648 -7.88 20.87 -2.31
CA PRO A 648 -7.71 21.07 -3.74
C PRO A 648 -8.09 19.81 -4.52
N LEU A 649 -8.84 19.96 -5.61
CA LEU A 649 -9.14 18.88 -6.55
C LEU A 649 -7.85 18.42 -7.24
N ALA A 650 -7.77 17.13 -7.56
CA ALA A 650 -6.61 16.56 -8.26
C ALA A 650 -6.39 17.20 -9.64
N PHE A 651 -7.47 17.64 -10.29
CA PHE A 651 -7.45 18.30 -11.60
C PHE A 651 -8.43 19.46 -11.66
N SER A 652 -8.19 20.39 -12.58
CA SER A 652 -9.15 21.46 -12.90
C SER A 652 -10.47 20.89 -13.43
N ASN A 653 -11.59 21.53 -13.10
CA ASN A 653 -12.92 21.17 -13.64
C ASN A 653 -13.02 21.28 -15.18
N SER A 654 -12.07 21.96 -15.83
CA SER A 654 -11.95 22.03 -17.29
C SER A 654 -11.33 20.79 -17.94
N THR A 655 -10.89 19.82 -17.13
CA THR A 655 -10.36 18.54 -17.59
C THR A 655 -11.50 17.51 -17.68
N PRO A 656 -11.34 16.41 -18.44
CA PRO A 656 -12.36 15.35 -18.52
C PRO A 656 -12.42 14.44 -17.28
N THR A 657 -11.81 14.84 -16.16
CA THR A 657 -11.69 14.03 -14.94
C THR A 657 -12.74 14.39 -13.88
N LEU A 658 -12.90 13.54 -12.88
CA LEU A 658 -13.90 13.71 -11.82
C LEU A 658 -13.42 14.67 -10.73
N PRO A 659 -14.33 15.38 -10.02
CA PRO A 659 -13.99 16.31 -8.95
C PRO A 659 -13.61 15.56 -7.65
N ILE A 660 -12.43 14.94 -7.67
CA ILE A 660 -11.87 14.15 -6.56
C ILE A 660 -10.74 14.94 -5.91
N VAL A 661 -10.68 14.89 -4.58
CA VAL A 661 -9.51 15.34 -3.82
C VAL A 661 -8.65 14.10 -3.55
N SER A 662 -7.41 14.14 -4.04
CA SER A 662 -6.41 13.09 -3.86
C SER A 662 -5.46 13.47 -2.72
N PRO A 663 -5.48 12.77 -1.57
CA PRO A 663 -4.47 12.91 -0.52
C PRO A 663 -3.03 12.72 -1.02
N TYR A 664 -2.82 11.90 -2.06
CA TYR A 664 -1.53 11.75 -2.73
C TYR A 664 -1.06 13.06 -3.37
N ALA A 665 -1.86 13.61 -4.30
CA ALA A 665 -1.54 14.88 -4.97
C ALA A 665 -1.50 16.05 -3.98
N SER A 666 -2.35 16.03 -2.95
CA SER A 666 -2.36 17.02 -1.88
C SER A 666 -1.13 16.95 -0.99
N GLY A 667 -0.60 15.75 -0.71
CA GLY A 667 0.68 15.58 -0.03
C GLY A 667 1.82 16.29 -0.77
N TYR A 668 1.89 16.13 -2.09
CA TYR A 668 2.85 16.85 -2.91
C TYR A 668 2.61 18.35 -2.96
N HIS A 669 1.36 18.80 -3.02
CA HIS A 669 1.04 20.22 -2.97
C HIS A 669 1.47 20.85 -1.63
N VAL A 670 1.27 20.16 -0.51
CA VAL A 670 1.78 20.60 0.81
C VAL A 670 3.30 20.70 0.81
N TRP A 671 3.99 19.70 0.24
CA TRP A 671 5.45 19.73 0.10
C TRP A 671 5.90 20.93 -0.75
N ALA A 672 5.33 21.10 -1.95
CA ALA A 672 5.62 22.21 -2.83
C ALA A 672 5.38 23.57 -2.16
N ALA A 673 4.30 23.71 -1.36
CA ALA A 673 4.02 24.93 -0.61
C ALA A 673 5.08 25.21 0.46
N PHE A 674 5.62 24.17 1.13
CA PHE A 674 6.79 24.35 1.98
C PHE A 674 8.04 24.71 1.15
N GLU A 675 8.35 24.05 0.04
CA GLU A 675 9.52 24.42 -0.78
C GLU A 675 9.42 25.86 -1.33
N ALA A 676 8.20 26.37 -1.57
CA ALA A 676 7.95 27.75 -1.98
C ALA A 676 7.94 28.77 -0.81
N ASP A 677 8.30 28.36 0.42
CA ASP A 677 8.18 29.16 1.66
C ASP A 677 6.75 29.68 1.95
N MET A 678 5.71 29.09 1.33
CA MET A 678 4.30 29.41 1.53
C MET A 678 3.69 28.56 2.67
N ASN A 679 4.29 28.67 3.86
CA ASN A 679 4.01 27.83 5.02
C ASN A 679 2.53 27.82 5.45
N ASP A 680 1.87 28.98 5.42
CA ASP A 680 0.45 29.07 5.79
C ASP A 680 -0.46 28.33 4.78
N ALA A 681 -0.10 28.32 3.50
CA ALA A 681 -0.84 27.57 2.47
C ALA A 681 -0.69 26.06 2.68
N ALA A 682 0.52 25.60 3.04
CA ALA A 682 0.77 24.20 3.37
C ALA A 682 -0.14 23.72 4.53
N ILE A 683 -0.25 24.51 5.60
CA ILE A 683 -1.12 24.20 6.74
C ILE A 683 -2.61 24.28 6.38
N ASP A 684 -3.02 25.22 5.54
CA ASP A 684 -4.42 25.32 5.09
C ASP A 684 -4.85 24.08 4.30
N ILE A 685 -3.99 23.57 3.40
CA ILE A 685 -4.24 22.32 2.67
C ILE A 685 -4.36 21.15 3.65
N MET A 686 -3.44 21.02 4.61
CA MET A 686 -3.50 19.99 5.66
C MET A 686 -4.83 20.00 6.40
N ARG A 687 -5.34 21.19 6.76
CA ARG A 687 -6.62 21.33 7.44
C ARG A 687 -7.81 20.98 6.56
N LYS A 688 -7.81 21.38 5.29
CA LYS A 688 -8.95 21.12 4.40
C LYS A 688 -9.09 19.65 4.03
N VAL A 689 -7.98 19.01 3.66
CA VAL A 689 -7.95 17.64 3.12
C VAL A 689 -8.19 16.59 4.21
N TRP A 690 -7.54 16.72 5.37
CA TRP A 690 -7.59 15.69 6.40
C TRP A 690 -8.59 15.94 7.54
N LYS A 691 -9.35 17.05 7.52
CA LYS A 691 -10.34 17.38 8.60
C LYS A 691 -11.26 16.22 8.97
N ASN A 692 -11.80 15.53 7.97
CA ASN A 692 -12.77 14.48 8.16
C ASN A 692 -12.14 13.17 8.64
N GLN A 693 -10.83 13.00 8.40
CA GLN A 693 -10.09 11.79 8.73
C GLN A 693 -9.58 11.80 10.18
N VAL A 694 -9.35 12.98 10.76
CA VAL A 694 -8.99 13.12 12.19
C VAL A 694 -10.20 13.26 13.11
N ASP A 695 -11.38 13.57 12.57
CA ASP A 695 -12.59 13.73 13.37
C ASP A 695 -13.19 12.37 13.75
N SER A 696 -12.96 11.96 15.01
CA SER A 696 -13.48 10.70 15.56
C SER A 696 -15.02 10.59 15.60
N SER A 697 -15.74 11.71 15.42
CA SER A 697 -17.21 11.72 15.31
C SER A 697 -17.71 11.44 13.89
N ASN A 698 -16.82 11.48 12.89
CA ASN A 698 -17.17 11.19 11.51
C ASN A 698 -17.59 9.70 11.36
N PRO A 699 -18.72 9.39 10.68
CA PRO A 699 -19.16 8.01 10.47
C PRO A 699 -18.19 7.15 9.64
N TYR A 700 -17.29 7.79 8.89
CA TYR A 700 -16.20 7.18 8.12
C TYR A 700 -14.85 7.19 8.86
N TYR A 701 -14.81 7.61 10.13
CA TYR A 701 -13.54 7.65 10.88
C TYR A 701 -12.96 6.23 11.05
N THR A 702 -11.73 6.06 10.57
CA THR A 702 -10.94 4.82 10.69
C THR A 702 -9.74 4.98 11.63
N GLY A 703 -9.37 6.22 11.97
CA GLY A 703 -8.08 6.49 12.61
C GLY A 703 -6.88 6.26 11.68
N MET A 704 -7.11 6.27 10.36
CA MET A 704 -6.09 6.13 9.31
C MET A 704 -6.29 7.19 8.22
N THR A 705 -5.29 7.36 7.34
CA THR A 705 -5.39 8.26 6.19
C THR A 705 -6.11 7.60 5.03
N TRP A 706 -6.98 8.35 4.35
CA TRP A 706 -7.83 7.80 3.30
C TRP A 706 -7.16 7.79 1.93
N GLU A 707 -7.65 6.91 1.08
CA GLU A 707 -7.20 6.81 -0.30
C GLU A 707 -7.71 7.98 -1.14
N PHE A 708 -9.02 8.26 -1.09
CA PHE A 708 -9.66 9.30 -1.90
C PHE A 708 -10.78 10.01 -1.16
N ILE A 709 -11.01 11.27 -1.51
CA ILE A 709 -12.10 12.08 -0.96
C ILE A 709 -12.98 12.61 -2.08
N ASN A 710 -14.29 12.52 -1.90
CA ASN A 710 -15.24 13.19 -2.77
C ASN A 710 -15.11 14.71 -2.58
N GLY A 711 -14.68 15.44 -3.61
CA GLY A 711 -14.44 16.89 -3.52
C GLY A 711 -15.69 17.74 -3.28
N THR A 712 -16.89 17.14 -3.29
CA THR A 712 -18.17 17.82 -3.04
C THR A 712 -18.78 17.48 -1.67
N THR A 713 -18.59 16.27 -1.15
CA THR A 713 -19.18 15.84 0.14
C THR A 713 -18.15 15.71 1.26
N GLY A 714 -16.87 15.54 0.94
CA GLY A 714 -15.82 15.25 1.91
C GLY A 714 -15.82 13.81 2.44
N GLU A 715 -16.71 12.95 1.96
CA GLU A 715 -16.75 11.53 2.28
C GLU A 715 -15.70 10.76 1.47
N PRO A 716 -15.34 9.52 1.86
CA PRO A 716 -14.49 8.67 1.03
C PRO A 716 -15.11 8.50 -0.36
N TYR A 717 -14.34 8.74 -1.41
CA TYR A 717 -14.83 8.54 -2.78
C TYR A 717 -14.93 7.05 -3.09
N ARG A 718 -16.08 6.58 -3.58
CA ARG A 718 -16.39 5.15 -3.80
C ARG A 718 -16.00 4.30 -2.58
N PRO A 719 -16.64 4.50 -1.42
CA PRO A 719 -16.16 3.95 -0.15
C PRO A 719 -15.97 2.42 -0.18
N PHE A 720 -16.82 1.68 -0.90
CA PHE A 720 -16.71 0.22 -1.09
C PHE A 720 -15.56 -0.24 -2.01
N ALA A 721 -14.97 0.66 -2.80
CA ALA A 721 -13.89 0.35 -3.73
C ALA A 721 -12.59 1.10 -3.40
N SER A 722 -12.59 1.98 -2.39
CA SER A 722 -11.42 2.72 -1.93
C SER A 722 -11.02 2.28 -0.51
N SER A 723 -9.73 2.42 -0.21
CA SER A 723 -9.19 2.18 1.13
C SER A 723 -9.38 3.42 2.02
N GLN A 724 -9.71 3.21 3.28
CA GLN A 724 -9.67 4.25 4.30
C GLN A 724 -8.48 4.09 5.26
N ALA A 725 -7.54 3.21 4.90
CA ALA A 725 -6.23 3.08 5.50
C ALA A 725 -5.18 2.93 4.38
N HIS A 726 -4.78 4.05 3.77
CA HIS A 726 -3.90 4.10 2.59
C HIS A 726 -2.64 4.94 2.84
N GLY A 727 -1.48 4.35 2.58
CA GLY A 727 -0.17 4.92 2.90
C GLY A 727 0.09 6.23 2.18
N TRP A 728 -0.40 6.40 0.95
CA TRP A 728 -0.20 7.63 0.18
C TRP A 728 -0.90 8.87 0.75
N GLY A 729 -1.75 8.71 1.76
CA GLY A 729 -2.42 9.82 2.44
C GLY A 729 -1.60 10.35 3.62
N SER A 730 -0.45 9.73 3.91
CA SER A 730 0.29 9.92 5.16
C SER A 730 1.29 11.07 5.17
N ALA A 731 1.45 11.78 4.05
CA ALA A 731 2.46 12.83 3.85
C ALA A 731 2.59 13.85 4.99
N PRO A 732 1.49 14.33 5.62
CA PRO A 732 1.60 15.31 6.71
C PRO A 732 2.51 14.88 7.85
N THR A 733 2.61 13.58 8.15
CA THR A 733 3.46 13.04 9.23
C THR A 733 4.92 13.47 9.07
N TRP A 734 5.53 13.15 7.92
CA TRP A 734 6.93 13.48 7.70
C TRP A 734 7.13 14.96 7.40
N GLN A 735 6.14 15.62 6.81
CA GLN A 735 6.22 17.06 6.51
C GLN A 735 6.18 17.90 7.79
N LEU A 736 5.37 17.52 8.77
CA LEU A 736 5.37 18.15 10.09
C LEU A 736 6.71 17.90 10.81
N SER A 737 7.26 16.69 10.76
CA SER A 737 8.57 16.40 11.35
C SER A 737 9.73 17.13 10.64
N ARG A 738 9.70 17.22 9.31
CA ARG A 738 10.76 17.83 8.50
C ARG A 738 10.72 19.35 8.54
N TYR A 739 9.55 19.94 8.32
CA TYR A 739 9.40 21.39 8.16
C TYR A 739 9.00 22.08 9.46
N VAL A 740 8.01 21.56 10.20
CA VAL A 740 7.51 22.24 11.40
C VAL A 740 8.42 21.99 12.61
N LEU A 741 8.72 20.73 12.92
CA LEU A 741 9.75 20.39 13.90
C LEU A 741 11.13 20.82 13.38
N GLY A 742 11.39 20.66 12.08
CA GLY A 742 12.53 21.27 11.41
C GLY A 742 13.75 20.35 11.23
N VAL A 743 13.64 19.04 11.44
CA VAL A 743 14.79 18.13 11.38
C VAL A 743 14.83 17.41 10.04
N SER A 744 15.97 17.44 9.35
CA SER A 744 16.14 16.74 8.08
C SER A 744 17.59 16.30 7.84
N PRO A 745 17.86 15.32 6.95
CA PRO A 745 19.23 15.02 6.55
C PRO A 745 19.78 16.16 5.70
N ALA A 746 21.02 16.59 5.97
CA ALA A 746 21.74 17.53 5.10
C ALA A 746 22.64 16.78 4.11
N THR A 747 23.09 15.59 4.48
CA THR A 747 23.73 14.60 3.62
C THR A 747 23.09 13.23 3.81
N PRO A 748 23.24 12.30 2.85
CA PRO A 748 22.76 10.93 3.01
C PRO A 748 23.21 10.28 4.32
N GLY A 749 22.27 9.68 5.04
CA GLY A 749 22.52 8.92 6.28
C GLY A 749 22.67 9.73 7.55
N TYR A 750 22.28 11.02 7.58
CA TYR A 750 22.33 11.89 8.77
C TYR A 750 23.72 12.07 9.41
N SER A 751 24.80 11.72 8.69
CA SER A 751 26.16 12.09 9.11
C SER A 751 26.30 13.61 9.24
N THR A 752 25.55 14.34 8.40
CA THR A 752 25.19 15.73 8.63
C THR A 752 23.68 15.96 8.61
N TRP A 753 23.18 16.83 9.48
CA TRP A 753 21.75 17.11 9.67
C TRP A 753 21.46 18.61 9.67
N LEU A 754 20.20 18.94 9.39
CA LEU A 754 19.67 20.30 9.42
C LEU A 754 18.62 20.40 10.54
N PHE A 755 18.67 21.48 11.32
CA PHE A 755 17.61 21.89 12.23
C PHE A 755 17.10 23.28 11.83
N ALA A 756 16.04 23.32 11.03
CA ALA A 756 15.45 24.51 10.42
C ALA A 756 13.92 24.55 10.64
N PRO A 757 13.46 24.87 11.86
CA PRO A 757 12.04 24.87 12.18
C PRO A 757 11.26 25.97 11.47
N ARG A 758 10.02 25.64 11.10
CA ARG A 758 9.04 26.58 10.56
C ARG A 758 7.87 26.69 11.53
N THR A 759 7.66 27.88 12.08
CA THR A 759 6.78 28.03 13.24
C THR A 759 5.29 27.93 12.92
N VAL A 760 4.87 28.26 11.69
CA VAL A 760 3.48 28.16 11.22
C VAL A 760 2.42 28.64 12.23
N ARG A 761 2.72 29.75 12.92
CA ARG A 761 1.88 30.36 13.97
C ARG A 761 1.63 29.48 15.21
N LEU A 762 2.40 28.43 15.42
CA LEU A 762 2.35 27.59 16.63
C LEU A 762 3.17 28.21 17.77
N ARG A 763 2.78 27.86 19.00
CA ARG A 763 3.49 28.27 20.23
C ARG A 763 4.71 27.41 20.52
N TYR A 764 4.65 26.12 20.17
CA TYR A 764 5.76 25.20 20.32
C TYR A 764 5.61 24.02 19.36
N ALA A 765 6.73 23.37 19.07
CA ALA A 765 6.79 21.99 18.61
C ALA A 765 7.95 21.26 19.30
N ASN A 766 7.79 19.97 19.55
CA ASN A 766 8.81 19.07 20.07
C ASN A 766 8.60 17.69 19.47
N GLY A 767 9.69 16.93 19.36
CA GLY A 767 9.64 15.62 18.76
C GLY A 767 11.01 14.98 18.69
N ARG A 768 11.04 13.80 18.08
CA ARG A 768 12.26 13.04 17.89
C ARG A 768 12.27 12.41 16.50
N VAL A 769 13.42 12.43 15.85
CA VAL A 769 13.63 11.86 14.52
C VAL A 769 14.65 10.73 14.65
N PRO A 770 14.27 9.48 14.37
CA PRO A 770 15.21 8.37 14.34
C PRO A 770 16.21 8.58 13.20
N THR A 771 17.46 8.18 13.38
CA THR A 771 18.49 8.24 12.34
C THR A 771 19.44 7.05 12.47
N PRO A 772 20.24 6.72 11.43
CA PRO A 772 21.25 5.67 11.52
C PRO A 772 22.30 5.87 12.63
N TRP A 773 22.48 7.11 13.10
CA TRP A 773 23.43 7.45 14.17
C TRP A 773 22.80 7.43 15.57
N GLY A 774 21.49 7.20 15.67
CA GLY A 774 20.69 7.39 16.89
C GLY A 774 19.69 8.53 16.74
N THR A 775 18.85 8.73 17.76
CA THR A 775 17.73 9.66 17.68
C THR A 775 18.18 11.13 17.83
N ILE A 776 17.69 12.01 16.95
CA ILE A 776 17.77 13.47 17.12
C ILE A 776 16.53 13.93 17.86
N HIS A 777 16.71 14.59 19.01
CA HIS A 777 15.64 15.23 19.77
C HIS A 777 15.63 16.72 19.46
N ALA A 778 14.48 17.26 19.07
CA ALA A 778 14.35 18.67 18.74
C ALA A 778 13.12 19.28 19.41
N SER A 779 13.23 20.55 19.77
CA SER A 779 12.10 21.34 20.25
C SER A 779 12.33 22.82 20.00
N TRP A 780 11.25 23.57 19.88
CA TRP A 780 11.29 25.02 19.88
C TRP A 780 10.00 25.59 20.49
N LYS A 781 10.10 26.81 21.00
CA LYS A 781 9.00 27.55 21.61
C LYS A 781 9.08 29.03 21.23
N THR A 782 7.95 29.61 20.88
CA THR A 782 7.78 31.04 20.69
C THR A 782 7.27 31.67 21.99
N ASN A 783 7.79 32.84 22.33
CA ASN A 783 7.40 33.64 23.49
C ASN A 783 7.14 35.10 23.04
N ARG A 784 6.47 35.90 23.88
CA ARG A 784 6.11 37.30 23.54
C ARG A 784 7.32 38.18 23.17
N SER A 785 8.51 37.81 23.63
CA SER A 785 9.75 38.60 23.52
C SER A 785 10.92 37.80 22.94
N GLY A 786 10.69 36.64 22.31
CA GLY A 786 11.79 35.83 21.82
C GLY A 786 11.42 34.46 21.27
N TYR A 787 12.45 33.68 21.01
CA TYR A 787 12.38 32.33 20.44
C TYR A 787 13.42 31.46 21.13
N THR A 788 13.02 30.26 21.59
CA THR A 788 13.96 29.28 22.16
C THR A 788 13.91 28.00 21.36
N MET A 789 15.07 27.46 21.00
CA MET A 789 15.21 26.20 20.29
C MET A 789 16.16 25.29 21.05
N GLN A 790 15.96 23.98 20.96
CA GLN A 790 16.87 23.00 21.50
C GLN A 790 16.97 21.83 20.53
N VAL A 791 18.19 21.39 20.24
CA VAL A 791 18.45 20.16 19.50
C VAL A 791 19.53 19.34 20.20
N THR A 792 19.31 18.04 20.32
CA THR A 792 20.29 17.06 20.82
C THR A 792 20.43 16.00 19.75
N ALA A 793 21.65 15.81 19.24
CA ALA A 793 21.93 14.87 18.15
C ALA A 793 23.01 13.87 18.60
N PRO A 794 23.11 12.69 17.97
CA PRO A 794 24.12 11.70 18.31
C PRO A 794 25.56 12.24 18.19
N ALA A 795 26.44 11.81 19.10
CA ALA A 795 27.85 12.20 19.08
C ALA A 795 28.54 11.78 17.78
N GLY A 796 29.43 12.62 17.25
CA GLY A 796 30.16 12.36 16.00
C GLY A 796 29.43 12.79 14.73
N THR A 797 28.20 13.31 14.84
CA THR A 797 27.47 13.92 13.72
C THR A 797 27.69 15.44 13.65
N ASN A 798 27.51 16.04 12.49
CA ASN A 798 27.54 17.50 12.31
C ASN A 798 26.15 18.04 11.97
N GLY A 799 25.85 19.25 12.42
CA GLY A 799 24.56 19.89 12.19
C GLY A 799 24.68 21.30 11.66
N THR A 800 23.65 21.78 10.98
CA THR A 800 23.41 23.20 10.77
C THR A 800 22.10 23.58 11.44
N ILE A 801 22.14 24.54 12.35
CA ILE A 801 20.98 25.13 13.00
C ILE A 801 20.62 26.41 12.25
N VAL A 802 19.39 26.48 11.73
CA VAL A 802 18.82 27.65 11.07
C VAL A 802 17.85 28.32 12.03
N ILE A 803 18.12 29.58 12.33
CA ILE A 803 17.45 30.36 13.36
C ILE A 803 16.56 31.40 12.65
N PRO A 804 15.22 31.23 12.66
CA PRO A 804 14.29 32.18 12.05
C PRO A 804 14.29 33.52 12.78
N GLY A 805 14.18 34.64 12.06
CA GLY A 805 14.12 35.97 12.67
C GLY A 805 15.36 36.36 13.48
N GLY A 806 16.53 35.81 13.16
CA GLY A 806 17.78 36.15 13.83
C GLY A 806 18.26 37.57 13.52
N PHE A 807 17.87 38.12 12.36
CA PHE A 807 18.32 39.43 11.89
C PHE A 807 17.89 40.56 12.83
N GLY A 808 18.88 41.23 13.45
CA GLY A 808 18.66 42.34 14.38
C GLY A 808 18.45 41.95 15.84
N ASN A 809 18.37 40.65 16.16
CA ASN A 809 18.18 40.14 17.52
C ASN A 809 19.47 39.54 18.09
N MET A 810 19.59 39.49 19.43
CA MET A 810 20.74 38.84 20.06
C MET A 810 20.53 37.33 20.10
N VAL A 811 21.31 36.60 19.31
CA VAL A 811 21.31 35.13 19.31
C VAL A 811 22.38 34.59 20.24
N LYS A 812 22.00 33.66 21.12
CA LYS A 812 22.94 32.90 21.97
C LYS A 812 22.76 31.41 21.74
N VAL A 813 23.86 30.68 21.60
CA VAL A 813 23.92 29.22 21.56
C VAL A 813 24.65 28.76 22.82
N ASN A 814 23.98 27.96 23.65
CA ASN A 814 24.46 27.57 24.99
C ASN A 814 24.91 28.78 25.83
N GLY A 815 24.19 29.91 25.72
CA GLY A 815 24.47 31.15 26.43
C GLY A 815 25.54 32.06 25.79
N VAL A 816 26.21 31.63 24.73
CA VAL A 816 27.28 32.39 24.05
C VAL A 816 26.80 32.97 22.73
N ASN A 817 27.11 34.24 22.43
CA ASN A 817 26.79 34.84 21.14
C ASN A 817 27.82 34.41 20.08
N PRO A 818 27.44 33.63 19.05
CA PRO A 818 28.37 33.12 18.05
C PRO A 818 28.91 34.19 17.09
N ALA A 819 28.29 35.37 17.02
CA ALA A 819 28.67 36.45 16.10
C ALA A 819 29.75 37.40 16.65
N THR A 820 30.05 37.37 17.96
CA THR A 820 30.85 38.42 18.63
C THR A 820 32.23 38.00 19.13
N GLN A 821 32.74 36.78 18.87
CA GLN A 821 34.03 36.35 19.44
C GLN A 821 35.04 35.78 18.43
N ASN A 822 36.14 36.53 18.27
CA ASN A 822 37.43 36.07 17.73
C ASN A 822 38.16 35.12 18.71
N GLY A 823 37.62 33.93 18.98
CA GLY A 823 38.50 32.83 19.41
C GLY A 823 38.16 31.96 20.63
N THR A 824 36.93 31.92 21.14
CA THR A 824 36.51 30.76 21.96
C THR A 824 35.02 30.48 21.81
N LEU A 825 34.66 29.99 20.62
CA LEU A 825 33.37 29.35 20.43
C LEU A 825 33.28 28.15 21.39
N VAL A 826 32.09 27.86 21.91
CA VAL A 826 31.81 26.59 22.58
C VAL A 826 32.30 25.48 21.64
N GLU A 827 33.06 24.51 22.18
CA GLU A 827 33.66 23.44 21.37
C GLU A 827 32.60 22.82 20.45
N GLY A 828 32.88 22.81 19.14
CA GLY A 828 31.96 22.31 18.13
C GLY A 828 30.98 23.33 17.52
N VAL A 829 30.82 24.56 18.02
CA VAL A 829 29.89 25.57 17.46
C VAL A 829 30.63 26.55 16.55
N ARG A 830 30.10 26.87 15.35
CA ARG A 830 30.69 27.83 14.40
C ARG A 830 29.61 28.66 13.70
N TRP A 831 29.79 29.98 13.69
CA TRP A 831 28.94 30.87 12.89
C TRP A 831 29.11 30.58 11.39
N ALA A 832 28.00 30.43 10.66
CA ALA A 832 28.00 30.09 9.23
C ALA A 832 27.40 31.19 8.34
N GLY A 833 26.89 32.28 8.91
CA GLY A 833 26.40 33.45 8.18
C GLY A 833 24.92 33.74 8.38
N ALA A 834 24.42 34.71 7.61
CA ALA A 834 23.03 35.11 7.60
C ALA A 834 22.54 35.24 6.14
N VAL A 835 21.33 34.76 5.87
CA VAL A 835 20.65 34.88 4.57
C VAL A 835 19.23 35.35 4.83
N GLY A 836 18.87 36.53 4.31
CA GLY A 836 17.60 37.17 4.62
C GLY A 836 17.45 37.41 6.13
N ASP A 837 16.38 36.91 6.72
CA ASP A 837 16.08 37.01 8.15
C ASP A 837 16.61 35.81 8.97
N ARG A 838 17.27 34.83 8.33
CA ARG A 838 17.71 33.58 8.95
C ARG A 838 19.21 33.60 9.27
N TYR A 839 19.56 33.13 10.47
CA TYR A 839 20.95 32.93 10.91
C TYR A 839 21.34 31.46 10.86
N TYR A 840 22.58 31.18 10.51
CA TYR A 840 23.11 29.82 10.32
C TYR A 840 24.26 29.56 11.29
N VAL A 841 24.17 28.45 12.02
CA VAL A 841 25.20 28.00 12.95
C VAL A 841 25.52 26.54 12.68
N ASN A 842 26.78 26.24 12.36
CA ASN A 842 27.27 24.88 12.24
C ASN A 842 27.66 24.34 13.62
N VAL A 843 27.32 23.09 13.88
CA VAL A 843 27.61 22.41 15.14
C VAL A 843 28.23 21.04 14.91
N THR A 844 29.13 20.61 15.78
CA THR A 844 29.61 19.23 15.88
C THR A 844 29.08 18.64 17.17
N SER A 845 28.26 17.59 17.06
CA SER A 845 27.62 17.01 18.23
C SER A 845 28.59 16.14 19.04
N ASN A 846 28.61 16.39 20.34
CA ASN A 846 29.23 15.52 21.35
C ASN A 846 28.17 14.72 22.15
N GLY A 847 26.92 14.71 21.69
CA GLY A 847 25.76 14.13 22.40
C GLY A 847 25.05 15.10 23.35
N GLY A 848 25.61 16.29 23.59
CA GLY A 848 24.98 17.35 24.37
C GLY A 848 23.91 18.13 23.61
N ALA A 849 23.07 18.85 24.36
CA ALA A 849 22.07 19.73 23.80
C ALA A 849 22.68 21.07 23.33
N PHE A 850 22.23 21.55 22.17
CA PHE A 850 22.41 22.93 21.72
C PHE A 850 21.14 23.72 22.00
N VAL A 851 21.20 24.63 22.97
CA VAL A 851 20.10 25.53 23.34
C VAL A 851 20.33 26.89 22.69
N VAL A 852 19.43 27.29 21.80
CA VAL A 852 19.45 28.58 21.14
C VAL A 852 18.40 29.48 21.77
N SER A 853 18.79 30.68 22.17
CA SER A 853 17.87 31.72 22.64
C SER A 853 18.03 32.99 21.80
N ILE A 854 16.90 33.53 21.33
CA ILE A 854 16.80 34.85 20.71
C ILE A 854 16.20 35.81 21.74
N ILE A 855 16.92 36.90 22.04
CA ILE A 855 16.55 37.92 23.03
C ILE A 855 16.41 39.28 22.34
#